data_AF-F0XW04-F1
#
_entry.id   AF-F0XW04-F1
#
_cell.length_a   1.000
_cell.length_b   1.000
_cell.length_c   1.000
_cell.angle_alpha   90.00
_cell.angle_beta   90.00
_cell.angle_gamma   90.00
#
_symmetry.space_group_name_H-M   'P 1'
#
loop_
_entity.id
_entity.type
_entity.pdbx_description
1 polymer ?
#
loop_
_entity_poly.entity_id
_entity_poly.type
_entity_poly.pdbx_seq_one_letter_code
_entity_poly.pdbx_strand_id
1 'polypeptide(L)'
;MGRAGKRSVRFRTSFSNTIYDVMTSRNWKETDSETDWDVHWAEREWVYEVFDTMHLEPHQRINHFRNGRELCRKDLLVKNLKRMKRNLQRDGQLEQARAYDFMPLSFVLPREYAMFVEEFKRCGGVWIMKPIGSAQGRGIFLFSRLSEISEWRTDPRHLQRDGGDRDSQRAEPEAYIVQRYIENPYLVGGKKFDIRLYVLVTSFSPLVAFMYRGGFARFSHTRYSSAAPRPNTESVFANVVSDPADIANNFVHLTNVAIQKTAENYDARSGGKKDLRSLKLLLATQHGMAAVDQLFLAIERVIVRSLIAVQHVMIADKHCFELYGYDVLIDDELKPWLIEVNASPSLTANTKDDYILKCEMLNDTLDIVDVEAKLNGDERSVGGFDLVYDGGIVEPDPAECPYSTKLGTYIERQAAPEKPAKAGKKLDTLKTCTICGADKAKACQGCGTTAYCSTECQRIDWRDRGHRKVCKKIQAAEAARAEAPTPPPRDVFYGPAPRSHADEVRARIAAEHEAARVRREANPEREPTSARFGSRCPICLEEWDVNTRNVFRICCCRRVCQSCSNKIGTDACPLCRIPCAEDDAEQLARLRRHVENEVPEAITHLGIAYSEGRFGLVKSDKKAAKIYRRAVELGDVTAMNCLGLLYENGSGVKLDKKKAERLYRMAADRGDATAQCNLAFLLDAEEKHEEAFRYYALSADQGYTRAEHNFGCRYVNGTGTEVDLGKARYWFERAAAKGYQLAIKALARLDARA
;
A
#
# COMPACT_ATOMS: atom_id res chain seq x y z
N MET A 1 31.61 46.78 3.94
CA MET A 1 32.14 45.63 3.18
C MET A 1 30.97 44.81 2.69
N GLY A 2 30.94 44.52 1.38
CA GLY A 2 29.73 44.17 0.62
C GLY A 2 29.09 42.83 0.99
N ARG A 3 27.77 42.77 0.84
CA ARG A 3 26.98 41.53 0.79
C ARG A 3 27.62 40.60 -0.25
N ALA A 4 28.24 39.52 0.21
CA ALA A 4 28.67 38.42 -0.67
C ALA A 4 27.45 37.95 -1.46
N GLY A 5 27.51 38.03 -2.79
CA GLY A 5 26.48 37.46 -3.65
C GLY A 5 26.32 35.98 -3.34
N LYS A 6 25.09 35.50 -3.13
CA LYS A 6 24.79 34.07 -2.92
C LYS A 6 25.45 33.25 -4.02
N ARG A 7 26.55 32.56 -3.70
CA ARG A 7 27.18 31.57 -4.57
C ARG A 7 26.14 30.47 -4.83
N SER A 8 25.85 30.21 -6.09
CA SER A 8 24.97 29.11 -6.47
C SER A 8 25.69 27.80 -6.20
N VAL A 9 25.15 26.98 -5.29
CA VAL A 9 25.68 25.64 -4.99
C VAL A 9 25.65 24.77 -6.25
N ARG A 10 26.72 24.02 -6.49
CA ARG A 10 26.89 23.10 -7.61
C ARG A 10 26.84 21.66 -7.12
N PHE A 11 26.09 20.81 -7.81
CA PHE A 11 25.95 19.41 -7.46
C PHE A 11 26.29 18.48 -8.62
N ARG A 12 26.79 17.29 -8.28
CA ARG A 12 27.10 16.20 -9.21
C ARG A 12 26.42 14.91 -8.75
N THR A 13 25.70 14.25 -9.65
CA THR A 13 25.02 12.97 -9.37
C THR A 13 24.85 12.19 -10.67
N SER A 14 25.01 10.86 -10.63
CA SER A 14 24.64 9.97 -11.74
C SER A 14 23.16 9.54 -11.69
N PHE A 15 22.49 9.81 -10.56
CA PHE A 15 21.10 9.39 -10.34
C PHE A 15 20.10 10.38 -10.95
N SER A 16 19.09 9.84 -11.64
CA SER A 16 17.95 10.57 -12.21
C SER A 16 16.65 10.39 -11.43
N ASN A 17 16.75 10.14 -10.12
CA ASN A 17 15.62 9.85 -9.22
C ASN A 17 15.33 11.03 -8.27
N THR A 18 14.68 10.76 -7.12
CA THR A 18 14.33 11.76 -6.10
C THR A 18 15.50 12.64 -5.65
N ILE A 19 16.73 12.14 -5.69
CA ILE A 19 17.95 12.90 -5.40
C ILE A 19 18.07 14.10 -6.36
N TYR A 20 17.93 13.83 -7.66
CA TYR A 20 18.00 14.84 -8.71
C TYR A 20 16.89 15.89 -8.57
N ASP A 21 15.67 15.41 -8.31
CA ASP A 21 14.49 16.27 -8.13
C ASP A 21 14.70 17.25 -6.97
N VAL A 22 15.22 16.78 -5.84
CA VAL A 22 15.46 17.61 -4.65
C VAL A 22 16.54 18.65 -4.92
N MET A 23 17.69 18.25 -5.45
CA MET A 23 18.81 19.17 -5.76
C MET A 23 18.38 20.25 -6.77
N THR A 24 17.65 19.86 -7.81
CA THR A 24 17.09 20.79 -8.80
C THR A 24 16.05 21.71 -8.17
N SER A 25 15.21 21.20 -7.26
CA SER A 25 14.21 22.02 -6.56
C SER A 25 14.85 23.10 -5.69
N ARG A 26 16.07 22.90 -5.18
CA ARG A 26 16.83 23.89 -4.40
C ARG A 26 17.47 24.99 -5.24
N ASN A 27 17.26 25.00 -6.55
CA ASN A 27 17.95 25.87 -7.51
C ASN A 27 19.48 25.70 -7.50
N TRP A 28 19.97 24.50 -7.15
CA TRP A 28 21.39 24.17 -7.30
C TRP A 28 21.70 23.90 -8.78
N LYS A 29 22.96 24.09 -9.19
CA LYS A 29 23.40 23.91 -10.58
C LYS A 29 24.07 22.55 -10.75
N GLU A 30 23.59 21.77 -11.69
CA GLU A 30 24.25 20.53 -12.10
C GLU A 30 25.60 20.83 -12.77
N THR A 31 26.61 20.01 -12.50
CA THR A 31 27.95 20.10 -13.09
C THR A 31 28.47 18.71 -13.43
N ASP A 32 29.04 18.58 -14.63
CA ASP A 32 29.70 17.36 -15.10
C ASP A 32 31.21 17.35 -14.77
N SER A 33 31.73 18.44 -14.19
CA SER A 33 33.13 18.54 -13.83
C SER A 33 33.51 17.50 -12.78
N GLU A 34 34.66 16.86 -12.97
CA GLU A 34 35.17 15.87 -12.03
C GLU A 34 35.63 16.49 -10.71
N THR A 35 36.07 17.75 -10.71
CA THR A 35 36.65 18.42 -9.55
C THR A 35 35.85 19.64 -9.08
N ASP A 36 35.02 20.23 -9.95
CA ASP A 36 34.37 21.51 -9.69
C ASP A 36 32.89 21.35 -9.32
N TRP A 37 32.65 20.86 -8.09
CA TRP A 37 31.34 20.65 -7.47
C TRP A 37 31.40 20.98 -5.97
N ASP A 38 30.27 21.35 -5.36
CA ASP A 38 30.17 21.60 -3.91
C ASP A 38 29.59 20.35 -3.19
N VAL A 39 28.64 19.65 -3.82
CA VAL A 39 28.09 18.37 -3.33
C VAL A 39 28.18 17.30 -4.41
N HIS A 40 28.76 16.15 -4.11
CA HIS A 40 28.71 14.98 -4.96
C HIS A 40 27.90 13.87 -4.30
N TRP A 41 26.76 13.55 -4.90
CA TRP A 41 26.00 12.35 -4.56
C TRP A 41 26.44 11.21 -5.47
N ALA A 42 27.44 10.47 -5.02
CA ALA A 42 28.11 9.41 -5.76
C ALA A 42 27.46 8.04 -5.54
N GLU A 43 27.63 7.18 -6.54
CA GLU A 43 27.41 5.75 -6.40
C GLU A 43 28.50 5.11 -5.53
N ARG A 44 28.14 4.03 -4.85
CA ARG A 44 29.03 3.33 -3.93
C ARG A 44 30.26 2.79 -4.65
N GLU A 45 30.09 2.25 -5.85
CA GLU A 45 31.15 1.69 -6.68
C GLU A 45 32.16 2.77 -7.07
N TRP A 46 31.69 3.96 -7.45
CA TRP A 46 32.55 5.11 -7.75
C TRP A 46 33.41 5.52 -6.55
N VAL A 47 32.83 5.53 -5.35
CA VAL A 47 33.56 5.89 -4.12
C VAL A 47 34.72 4.93 -3.87
N TYR A 48 34.56 3.64 -4.14
CA TYR A 48 35.65 2.67 -3.89
C TYR A 48 36.75 2.68 -4.93
N GLU A 49 36.47 3.14 -6.14
CA GLU A 49 37.45 3.17 -7.24
C GLU A 49 38.20 4.51 -7.31
N VAL A 50 37.49 5.61 -7.04
CA VAL A 50 37.97 6.97 -7.36
C VAL A 50 38.24 7.80 -6.11
N PHE A 51 37.50 7.59 -5.01
CA PHE A 51 37.59 8.52 -3.88
C PHE A 51 38.95 8.50 -3.16
N ASP A 52 39.65 7.37 -3.19
CA ASP A 52 40.98 7.24 -2.58
C ASP A 52 42.09 7.93 -3.38
N THR A 53 41.85 8.25 -4.65
CA THR A 53 42.81 8.96 -5.51
C THR A 53 42.54 10.46 -5.59
N MET A 54 41.44 10.94 -5.00
CA MET A 54 40.96 12.31 -5.14
C MET A 54 41.24 13.15 -3.88
N HIS A 55 41.76 14.36 -4.08
CA HIS A 55 41.86 15.37 -3.02
C HIS A 55 40.61 16.27 -3.05
N LEU A 56 39.93 16.40 -1.92
CA LEU A 56 38.75 17.25 -1.79
C LEU A 56 39.07 18.60 -1.16
N GLU A 57 38.49 19.65 -1.73
CA GLU A 57 38.54 21.00 -1.18
C GLU A 57 37.65 21.13 0.07
N PRO A 58 37.94 22.05 1.02
CA PRO A 58 37.23 22.14 2.30
C PRO A 58 35.71 22.34 2.21
N HIS A 59 35.23 22.91 1.10
CA HIS A 59 33.82 23.19 0.85
C HIS A 59 33.06 21.99 0.25
N GLN A 60 33.77 20.97 -0.21
CA GLN A 60 33.20 19.81 -0.89
C GLN A 60 32.60 18.82 0.10
N ARG A 61 31.47 18.22 -0.28
CA ARG A 61 30.79 17.19 0.50
C ARG A 61 30.42 15.98 -0.36
N ILE A 62 30.61 14.77 0.18
CA ILE A 62 30.30 13.49 -0.47
C ILE A 62 29.46 12.59 0.44
N ASN A 63 28.53 11.83 -0.14
CA ASN A 63 27.49 11.08 0.56
C ASN A 63 27.91 9.68 1.07
N HIS A 64 29.20 9.39 1.17
CA HIS A 64 29.72 8.11 1.65
C HIS A 64 31.01 8.27 2.46
N PHE A 65 31.17 7.47 3.52
CA PHE A 65 32.45 7.32 4.22
C PHE A 65 33.35 6.29 3.51
N ARG A 66 34.67 6.55 3.48
CA ARG A 66 35.68 5.71 2.79
C ARG A 66 35.56 4.22 3.14
N ASN A 67 35.43 3.91 4.43
CA ASN A 67 35.29 2.54 4.93
C ASN A 67 33.88 2.23 5.47
N GLY A 68 32.83 2.84 4.91
CA GLY A 68 31.42 2.59 5.28
C GLY A 68 30.99 1.11 5.23
N ARG A 69 31.75 0.27 4.52
CA ARG A 69 31.57 -1.21 4.52
C ARG A 69 31.64 -1.83 5.93
N GLU A 70 32.35 -1.23 6.88
CA GLU A 70 32.47 -1.76 8.25
C GLU A 70 31.13 -1.83 8.99
N LEU A 71 30.20 -0.94 8.64
CA LEU A 71 28.83 -0.92 9.17
C LEU A 71 27.84 -1.70 8.29
N CYS A 72 27.98 -1.61 6.96
CA CYS A 72 26.96 -2.13 6.05
C CYS A 72 27.20 -3.57 5.58
N ARG A 73 28.44 -4.06 5.58
CA ARG A 73 28.74 -5.43 5.16
C ARG A 73 28.45 -6.40 6.30
N LYS A 74 27.63 -7.43 6.02
CA LYS A 74 27.02 -8.28 7.06
C LYS A 74 28.04 -8.96 7.99
N ASP A 75 29.17 -9.41 7.44
CA ASP A 75 30.25 -10.05 8.20
C ASP A 75 31.04 -9.06 9.06
N LEU A 76 31.34 -7.87 8.54
CA LEU A 76 32.05 -6.81 9.26
C LEU A 76 31.19 -6.25 10.39
N LEU A 77 29.91 -6.02 10.14
CA LEU A 77 28.94 -5.60 11.15
C LEU A 77 28.92 -6.59 12.33
N VAL A 78 28.74 -7.89 12.06
CA VAL A 78 28.72 -8.92 13.10
C VAL A 78 30.07 -9.00 13.83
N LYS A 79 31.18 -8.91 13.10
CA LYS A 79 32.52 -8.89 13.70
C LYS A 79 32.69 -7.71 14.66
N ASN A 80 32.27 -6.52 14.27
CA ASN A 80 32.39 -5.30 15.07
C ASN A 80 31.48 -5.33 16.30
N LEU A 81 30.24 -5.81 16.16
CA LEU A 81 29.33 -6.02 17.29
C LEU A 81 29.87 -7.06 18.28
N LYS A 82 30.36 -8.22 17.80
CA LYS A 82 31.00 -9.25 18.64
C LYS A 82 32.26 -8.70 19.34
N ARG A 83 33.05 -7.85 18.67
CA ARG A 83 34.22 -7.20 19.26
C ARG A 83 33.83 -6.26 20.38
N MET A 84 32.83 -5.40 20.15
CA MET A 84 32.33 -4.46 21.16
C MET A 84 31.79 -5.21 22.39
N LYS A 85 30.95 -6.24 22.17
CA LYS A 85 30.43 -7.08 23.26
C LYS A 85 31.54 -7.73 24.09
N ARG A 86 32.57 -8.30 23.45
CA ARG A 86 33.70 -8.93 24.16
C ARG A 86 34.54 -7.93 24.94
N ASN A 87 34.74 -6.72 24.41
CA ASN A 87 35.43 -5.66 25.14
C ASN A 87 34.66 -5.31 26.42
N LEU A 88 33.35 -5.07 26.33
CA LEU A 88 32.51 -4.77 27.50
C LEU A 88 32.51 -5.91 28.53
N GLN A 89 32.51 -7.16 28.08
CA GLN A 89 32.62 -8.32 28.97
C GLN A 89 33.97 -8.37 29.71
N ARG A 90 35.07 -8.11 28.98
CA ARG A 90 36.41 -8.04 29.57
C ARG A 90 36.50 -6.90 30.60
N ASP A 91 35.83 -5.79 30.33
CA ASP A 91 35.84 -4.60 31.17
C ASP A 91 34.82 -4.71 32.34
N GLY A 92 34.17 -5.87 32.51
CA GLY A 92 33.24 -6.17 33.61
C GLY A 92 31.82 -5.62 33.44
N GLN A 93 31.52 -4.98 32.32
CA GLN A 93 30.24 -4.31 32.04
C GLN A 93 29.22 -5.27 31.42
N LEU A 94 28.81 -6.28 32.19
CA LEU A 94 27.96 -7.38 31.70
C LEU A 94 26.57 -6.94 31.20
N GLU A 95 25.94 -5.96 31.85
CA GLU A 95 24.64 -5.44 31.41
C GLU A 95 24.73 -4.69 30.09
N GLN A 96 25.76 -3.86 29.91
CA GLN A 96 26.02 -3.18 28.65
C GLN A 96 26.35 -4.18 27.54
N ALA A 97 27.09 -5.25 27.85
CA ALA A 97 27.35 -6.32 26.91
C ALA A 97 26.08 -7.07 26.48
N ARG A 98 25.12 -7.31 27.39
CA ARG A 98 23.79 -7.87 27.06
C ARG A 98 22.98 -6.93 26.19
N ALA A 99 23.17 -5.63 26.33
CA ALA A 99 22.50 -4.64 25.49
C ALA A 99 22.93 -4.68 24.01
N TYR A 100 23.93 -5.49 23.65
CA TYR A 100 24.32 -5.82 22.27
C TYR A 100 23.66 -7.11 21.72
N ASP A 101 22.77 -7.76 22.49
CA ASP A 101 22.01 -8.95 22.07
C ASP A 101 20.76 -8.61 21.25
N PHE A 102 20.91 -7.67 20.31
CA PHE A 102 19.89 -7.23 19.37
C PHE A 102 20.14 -7.69 17.93
N MET A 103 21.24 -8.38 17.64
CA MET A 103 21.45 -9.04 16.36
C MET A 103 21.34 -10.55 16.55
N PRO A 104 20.60 -11.28 15.69
CA PRO A 104 20.48 -12.72 15.86
C PRO A 104 21.84 -13.42 15.78
N LEU A 105 21.97 -14.55 16.48
CA LEU A 105 23.22 -15.29 16.53
C LEU A 105 23.72 -15.62 15.13
N SER A 106 24.92 -15.16 14.80
CA SER A 106 25.43 -15.15 13.43
C SER A 106 26.86 -15.71 13.34
N PHE A 107 27.13 -16.46 12.28
CA PHE A 107 28.42 -17.06 11.96
C PHE A 107 28.84 -16.78 10.51
N VAL A 108 30.13 -16.53 10.29
CA VAL A 108 30.68 -16.25 8.95
C VAL A 108 31.32 -17.50 8.36
N LEU A 109 30.74 -18.03 7.29
CA LEU A 109 31.25 -19.20 6.59
C LEU A 109 32.18 -18.82 5.43
N PRO A 110 33.23 -19.62 5.15
CA PRO A 110 33.55 -20.93 5.76
C PRO A 110 34.35 -20.87 7.08
N ARG A 111 34.80 -19.68 7.50
CA ARG A 111 35.75 -19.52 8.62
C ARG A 111 35.23 -20.04 9.96
N GLU A 112 33.95 -19.83 10.24
CA GLU A 112 33.31 -20.18 11.51
C GLU A 112 32.46 -21.47 11.42
N TYR A 113 32.69 -22.32 10.41
CA TYR A 113 31.87 -23.52 10.18
C TYR A 113 31.84 -24.49 11.35
N ALA A 114 33.00 -24.77 11.98
CA ALA A 114 33.09 -25.68 13.11
C ALA A 114 32.27 -25.18 14.32
N MET A 115 32.41 -23.90 14.66
CA MET A 115 31.65 -23.26 15.75
C MET A 115 30.15 -23.25 15.44
N PHE A 116 29.78 -22.98 14.19
CA PHE A 116 28.39 -23.05 13.75
C PHE A 116 27.80 -24.46 13.90
N VAL A 117 28.52 -25.51 13.48
CA VAL A 117 28.03 -26.90 13.57
C VAL A 117 27.83 -27.33 15.03
N GLU A 118 28.73 -26.92 15.93
CA GLU A 118 28.60 -27.18 17.36
C GLU A 118 27.36 -26.50 17.94
N GLU A 119 27.16 -25.22 17.61
CA GLU A 119 25.99 -24.45 18.05
C GLU A 119 24.67 -25.01 17.48
N PHE A 120 24.69 -25.40 16.20
CA PHE A 120 23.54 -26.02 15.53
C PHE A 120 23.14 -27.33 16.20
N LYS A 121 24.12 -28.17 16.56
CA LYS A 121 23.87 -29.42 17.30
C LYS A 121 23.34 -29.17 18.71
N ARG A 122 23.74 -28.07 19.36
CA ARG A 122 23.32 -27.73 20.73
C ARG A 122 21.88 -27.23 20.79
N CYS A 123 21.52 -26.31 19.91
CA CYS A 123 20.27 -25.55 20.02
C CYS A 123 19.25 -25.83 18.92
N GLY A 124 19.62 -26.55 17.85
CA GLY A 124 18.75 -26.82 16.71
C GLY A 124 18.15 -25.55 16.10
N GLY A 125 16.92 -25.67 15.60
CA GLY A 125 16.11 -24.56 15.09
C GLY A 125 16.31 -24.25 13.60
N VAL A 126 15.61 -23.24 13.12
CA VAL A 126 15.70 -22.75 11.74
C VAL A 126 16.81 -21.72 11.62
N TRP A 127 17.60 -21.82 10.56
CA TRP A 127 18.71 -20.92 10.26
C TRP A 127 18.52 -20.33 8.87
N ILE A 128 19.00 -19.09 8.70
CA ILE A 128 18.94 -18.36 7.44
C ILE A 128 20.35 -18.09 6.95
N MET A 129 20.66 -18.53 5.73
CA MET A 129 21.92 -18.25 5.07
C MET A 129 21.74 -17.08 4.11
N LYS A 130 22.64 -16.10 4.19
CA LYS A 130 22.59 -14.88 3.36
C LYS A 130 23.96 -14.63 2.72
N PRO A 131 24.04 -14.20 1.46
CA PRO A 131 25.33 -13.82 0.87
C PRO A 131 25.81 -12.51 1.49
N ILE A 132 27.12 -12.37 1.64
CA ILE A 132 27.71 -11.16 2.26
C ILE A 132 27.61 -9.95 1.32
N GLY A 133 27.85 -10.15 0.03
CA GLY A 133 27.92 -9.08 -0.98
C GLY A 133 26.61 -8.80 -1.74
N SER A 134 25.65 -9.73 -1.74
CA SER A 134 24.40 -9.54 -2.46
C SER A 134 23.38 -8.70 -1.66
N ALA A 135 22.63 -7.89 -2.40
CA ALA A 135 21.47 -7.14 -1.92
C ALA A 135 20.17 -7.73 -2.52
N GLN A 136 19.00 -7.22 -2.10
CA GLN A 136 17.67 -7.55 -2.66
C GLN A 136 17.13 -8.96 -2.35
N GLY A 137 17.78 -9.72 -1.48
CA GLY A 137 17.30 -11.02 -1.00
C GLY A 137 17.57 -12.21 -1.94
N ARG A 138 18.35 -12.02 -3.00
CA ARG A 138 18.81 -13.10 -3.89
C ARG A 138 19.89 -13.94 -3.18
N GLY A 139 19.78 -15.26 -3.30
CA GLY A 139 20.70 -16.21 -2.66
C GLY A 139 20.45 -16.44 -1.16
N ILE A 140 19.31 -15.96 -0.64
CA ILE A 140 18.87 -16.27 0.72
C ILE A 140 18.13 -17.60 0.71
N PHE A 141 18.48 -18.49 1.63
CA PHE A 141 17.70 -19.71 1.89
C PHE A 141 17.61 -19.99 3.39
N LEU A 142 16.52 -20.62 3.78
CA LEU A 142 16.30 -21.11 5.14
C LEU A 142 16.55 -22.61 5.15
N PHE A 143 17.09 -23.13 6.25
CA PHE A 143 17.33 -24.55 6.42
C PHE A 143 17.15 -24.95 7.89
N SER A 144 16.77 -26.21 8.10
CA SER A 144 16.59 -26.81 9.43
C SER A 144 17.41 -28.08 9.63
N ARG A 145 18.11 -28.54 8.57
CA ARG A 145 19.04 -29.69 8.62
C ARG A 145 20.37 -29.34 7.99
N LEU A 146 21.48 -29.82 8.55
CA LEU A 146 22.82 -29.56 8.02
C LEU A 146 23.04 -30.16 6.62
N SER A 147 22.33 -31.25 6.26
CA SER A 147 22.42 -31.86 4.93
C SER A 147 21.99 -30.91 3.82
N GLU A 148 21.01 -30.03 4.10
CA GLU A 148 20.47 -29.06 3.15
C GLU A 148 21.53 -28.03 2.71
N ILE A 149 22.51 -27.72 3.56
CA ILE A 149 23.64 -26.82 3.20
C ILE A 149 24.53 -27.46 2.14
N SER A 150 24.79 -28.77 2.27
CA SER A 150 25.61 -29.53 1.31
C SER A 150 24.88 -29.70 -0.02
N GLU A 151 23.58 -30.00 0.01
CA GLU A 151 22.72 -30.10 -1.17
C GLU A 151 22.63 -28.75 -1.91
N TRP A 152 22.41 -27.66 -1.17
CA TRP A 152 22.33 -26.31 -1.71
C TRP A 152 23.62 -25.87 -2.42
N ARG A 153 24.79 -26.23 -1.86
CA ARG A 153 26.10 -25.97 -2.49
C ARG A 153 26.29 -26.68 -3.83
N THR A 154 25.55 -27.76 -4.07
CA THR A 154 25.68 -28.59 -5.27
C THR A 154 24.61 -28.30 -6.34
N ASP A 155 23.61 -27.45 -6.06
CA ASP A 155 22.52 -27.17 -7.00
C ASP A 155 22.98 -26.25 -8.16
N PRO A 156 22.90 -26.72 -9.43
CA PRO A 156 23.29 -25.94 -10.62
C PRO A 156 22.49 -24.65 -10.82
N ARG A 157 21.26 -24.56 -10.29
CA ARG A 157 20.40 -23.37 -10.42
C ARG A 157 20.90 -22.17 -9.60
N HIS A 158 21.73 -22.41 -8.60
CA HIS A 158 22.39 -21.37 -7.80
C HIS A 158 23.79 -21.00 -8.33
N LEU A 159 24.32 -21.78 -9.27
CA LEU A 159 25.60 -21.54 -9.95
C LEU A 159 25.45 -20.75 -11.27
N GLN A 160 24.22 -20.50 -11.74
CA GLN A 160 23.98 -19.66 -12.92
C GLN A 160 24.20 -18.18 -12.59
N ARG A 161 25.44 -17.72 -12.85
CA ARG A 161 25.80 -16.30 -12.98
C ARG A 161 25.12 -15.69 -14.21
N ASP A 162 24.80 -14.40 -14.09
CA ASP A 162 24.40 -13.52 -15.19
C ASP A 162 25.26 -13.75 -16.44
N GLY A 163 24.62 -13.69 -17.61
CA GLY A 163 25.29 -13.78 -18.90
C GLY A 163 26.44 -12.79 -19.02
N GLY A 164 27.64 -13.31 -19.24
CA GLY A 164 28.85 -12.52 -19.42
C GLY A 164 30.09 -13.37 -19.24
N ASP A 165 30.62 -13.83 -20.37
CA ASP A 165 31.92 -14.48 -20.59
C ASP A 165 32.22 -15.87 -20.00
N ARG A 166 32.64 -16.78 -20.89
CA ARG A 166 33.04 -18.17 -20.58
C ARG A 166 34.48 -18.31 -20.13
N ASP A 167 35.16 -17.22 -19.77
CA ASP A 167 36.57 -17.24 -19.40
C ASP A 167 36.81 -16.46 -18.10
N SER A 168 36.56 -17.10 -16.95
CA SER A 168 37.25 -16.70 -15.72
C SER A 168 37.42 -17.92 -14.81
N GLN A 169 38.66 -18.37 -14.75
CA GLN A 169 39.16 -19.43 -13.89
C GLN A 169 38.88 -19.13 -12.39
N ARG A 170 38.49 -20.18 -11.64
CA ARG A 170 38.44 -20.26 -10.16
C ARG A 170 37.87 -19.02 -9.45
N ALA A 171 36.55 -18.87 -9.45
CA ALA A 171 35.88 -17.98 -8.50
C ALA A 171 36.09 -18.51 -7.06
N GLU A 172 36.62 -17.66 -6.17
CA GLU A 172 36.73 -17.96 -4.74
C GLU A 172 35.37 -18.40 -4.16
N PRO A 173 35.33 -19.30 -3.16
CA PRO A 173 34.07 -19.70 -2.53
C PRO A 173 33.39 -18.47 -1.94
N GLU A 174 32.21 -18.13 -2.47
CA GLU A 174 31.41 -17.01 -2.00
C GLU A 174 31.19 -17.15 -0.48
N ALA A 175 31.49 -16.09 0.27
CA ALA A 175 31.39 -16.10 1.72
C ALA A 175 29.95 -15.77 2.13
N TYR A 176 29.41 -16.57 3.06
CA TYR A 176 28.03 -16.48 3.53
C TYR A 176 27.99 -16.17 5.01
N ILE A 177 26.93 -15.49 5.42
CA ILE A 177 26.57 -15.37 6.83
C ILE A 177 25.40 -16.32 7.12
N VAL A 178 25.59 -17.16 8.12
CA VAL A 178 24.54 -18.03 8.67
C VAL A 178 24.06 -17.41 9.95
N GLN A 179 22.77 -17.16 10.04
CA GLN A 179 22.15 -16.44 11.13
C GLN A 179 20.96 -17.23 11.67
N ARG A 180 20.75 -17.24 12.99
CA ARG A 180 19.57 -17.85 13.60
C ARG A 180 18.33 -17.11 13.09
N TYR A 181 17.37 -17.86 12.57
CA TYR A 181 16.14 -17.28 12.06
C TYR A 181 15.23 -16.87 13.23
N ILE A 182 14.57 -15.72 13.11
CA ILE A 182 13.60 -15.25 14.11
C ILE A 182 12.27 -15.91 13.76
N GLU A 183 11.95 -16.94 14.52
CA GLU A 183 10.83 -17.85 14.30
C GLU A 183 9.48 -17.25 14.71
N ASN A 184 9.50 -16.33 15.68
CA ASN A 184 8.38 -15.66 16.32
C ASN A 184 8.32 -14.15 15.98
N PRO A 185 8.28 -13.73 14.69
CA PRO A 185 8.17 -12.32 14.35
C PRO A 185 6.82 -11.78 14.81
N TYR A 186 6.78 -10.50 15.19
CA TYR A 186 5.53 -9.80 15.45
C TYR A 186 4.69 -9.76 14.16
N LEU A 187 3.44 -10.21 14.24
CA LEU A 187 2.55 -10.29 13.10
C LEU A 187 1.45 -9.23 13.16
N VAL A 188 1.29 -8.49 12.06
CA VAL A 188 0.17 -7.56 11.89
C VAL A 188 -0.75 -8.14 10.82
N GLY A 189 -1.98 -8.47 11.21
CA GLY A 189 -2.93 -9.15 10.32
C GLY A 189 -2.45 -10.53 9.85
N GLY A 190 -1.59 -11.19 10.64
CA GLY A 190 -0.99 -12.48 10.29
C GLY A 190 0.14 -12.39 9.26
N LYS A 191 0.65 -11.19 8.94
CA LYS A 191 1.75 -10.98 8.00
C LYS A 191 3.01 -10.53 8.74
N LYS A 192 4.16 -11.04 8.28
CA LYS A 192 5.49 -10.61 8.75
C LYS A 192 5.82 -9.27 8.12
N PHE A 193 6.52 -8.40 8.84
CA PHE A 193 7.04 -7.15 8.28
C PHE A 193 8.41 -6.82 8.85
N ASP A 194 9.20 -6.06 8.10
CA ASP A 194 10.39 -5.39 8.61
C ASP A 194 10.19 -3.88 8.56
N ILE A 195 10.94 -3.12 9.37
CA ILE A 195 10.88 -1.67 9.42
C ILE A 195 12.14 -1.09 8.78
N ARG A 196 11.94 -0.26 7.75
CA ARG A 196 12.97 0.59 7.15
C ARG A 196 13.00 1.94 7.86
N LEU A 197 14.14 2.25 8.47
CA LEU A 197 14.45 3.52 9.14
C LEU A 197 15.63 4.21 8.47
N TYR A 198 15.75 5.52 8.66
CA TYR A 198 16.80 6.33 8.04
C TYR A 198 17.59 7.09 9.10
N VAL A 199 18.92 7.02 8.97
CA VAL A 199 19.86 7.60 9.93
C VAL A 199 20.94 8.31 9.15
N LEU A 200 21.09 9.61 9.39
CA LEU A 200 22.14 10.42 8.80
C LEU A 200 23.30 10.54 9.78
N VAL A 201 24.49 10.14 9.36
CA VAL A 201 25.73 10.33 10.11
C VAL A 201 26.56 11.40 9.41
N THR A 202 26.90 12.47 10.12
CA THR A 202 27.71 13.58 9.59
C THR A 202 29.18 13.47 9.99
N SER A 203 29.49 12.77 11.07
CA SER A 203 30.86 12.50 11.50
C SER A 203 30.93 11.25 12.37
N PHE A 204 32.07 10.55 12.34
CA PHE A 204 32.42 9.49 13.29
C PHE A 204 33.45 9.94 14.34
N SER A 205 34.03 11.14 14.20
CA SER A 205 34.96 11.73 15.16
C SER A 205 34.78 13.26 15.27
N PRO A 206 34.05 13.75 16.30
CA PRO A 206 33.18 12.98 17.20
C PRO A 206 32.02 12.32 16.43
N LEU A 207 31.45 11.24 16.96
CA LEU A 207 30.27 10.61 16.34
C LEU A 207 29.08 11.56 16.50
N VAL A 208 28.47 11.92 15.37
CA VAL A 208 27.27 12.75 15.28
C VAL A 208 26.27 12.06 14.37
N ALA A 209 25.11 11.70 14.94
CA ALA A 209 24.08 10.94 14.25
C ALA A 209 22.69 11.54 14.46
N PHE A 210 21.97 11.68 13.35
CA PHE A 210 20.60 12.14 13.29
C PHE A 210 19.68 11.01 12.85
N MET A 211 18.55 10.84 13.53
CA MET A 211 17.53 9.86 13.18
C MET A 211 16.33 10.54 12.56
N TYR A 212 15.86 10.05 11.42
CA TYR A 212 14.66 10.57 10.79
C TYR A 212 13.42 10.02 11.50
N ARG A 213 12.47 10.89 11.87
CA ARG A 213 11.23 10.50 12.57
C ARG A 213 10.34 9.58 11.73
N GLY A 214 10.43 9.71 10.40
CA GLY A 214 9.65 8.94 9.44
C GLY A 214 10.34 7.65 8.99
N GLY A 215 9.55 6.74 8.43
CA GLY A 215 10.01 5.47 7.89
C GLY A 215 8.84 4.67 7.34
N PHE A 216 9.08 3.42 6.95
CA PHE A 216 8.01 2.53 6.54
C PHE A 216 8.27 1.08 6.93
N ALA A 217 7.21 0.36 7.28
CA ALA A 217 7.22 -1.09 7.38
C ALA A 217 6.93 -1.72 6.02
N ARG A 218 7.68 -2.76 5.68
CA ARG A 218 7.51 -3.57 4.47
C ARG A 218 6.94 -4.93 4.87
N PHE A 219 5.76 -5.26 4.33
CA PHE A 219 5.03 -6.47 4.68
C PHE A 219 5.30 -7.60 3.68
N SER A 220 5.22 -8.85 4.15
CA SER A 220 5.07 -10.02 3.30
C SER A 220 3.67 -10.04 2.68
N HIS A 221 3.54 -10.44 1.41
CA HIS A 221 2.22 -10.60 0.78
C HIS A 221 1.49 -11.84 1.29
N THR A 222 2.23 -12.90 1.59
CA THR A 222 1.69 -14.14 2.15
C THR A 222 1.63 -14.05 3.67
N ARG A 223 0.59 -14.66 4.26
CA ARG A 223 0.49 -14.82 5.71
C ARG A 223 1.62 -15.69 6.23
N TYR A 224 2.07 -15.38 7.44
CA TYR A 224 3.10 -16.14 8.13
C TYR A 224 2.47 -17.42 8.70
N SER A 225 2.85 -18.57 8.14
CA SER A 225 2.46 -19.89 8.66
C SER A 225 3.27 -20.20 9.91
N SER A 226 2.85 -19.69 11.07
CA SER A 226 3.26 -20.28 12.36
C SER A 226 2.32 -21.46 12.63
N ALA A 227 2.83 -22.70 12.61
CA ALA A 227 2.05 -23.89 12.90
C ALA A 227 1.24 -23.71 14.20
N ALA A 228 -0.06 -24.04 14.15
CA ALA A 228 -0.92 -24.04 15.33
C ALA A 228 -0.35 -24.99 16.41
N PRO A 229 -0.52 -24.68 17.72
CA PRO A 229 -0.11 -25.58 18.78
C PRO A 229 -0.82 -26.93 18.63
N ARG A 230 -0.09 -28.04 18.60
CA ARG A 230 -0.70 -29.37 18.73
C ARG A 230 -1.24 -29.51 20.16
N PRO A 231 -2.46 -30.04 20.36
CA PRO A 231 -2.87 -30.47 21.68
C PRO A 231 -2.04 -31.70 22.07
N ASN A 232 -1.44 -31.68 23.27
CA ASN A 232 -0.70 -32.77 23.95
C ASN A 232 0.83 -32.91 23.73
N THR A 233 1.61 -31.85 23.85
CA THR A 233 3.05 -31.98 24.18
C THR A 233 3.45 -31.00 25.28
N GLU A 234 3.85 -31.51 26.45
CA GLU A 234 4.31 -30.75 27.64
C GLU A 234 5.71 -30.12 27.48
N SER A 235 6.11 -29.82 26.24
CA SER A 235 7.40 -29.18 25.94
C SER A 235 7.16 -27.80 25.36
N VAL A 236 7.40 -26.78 26.19
CA VAL A 236 7.24 -25.34 25.85
C VAL A 236 8.27 -24.87 24.80
N PHE A 237 9.19 -25.74 24.34
CA PHE A 237 10.30 -25.35 23.45
C PHE A 237 10.35 -26.10 22.11
N ALA A 238 9.31 -26.85 21.73
CA ALA A 238 9.31 -27.64 20.51
C ALA A 238 8.06 -27.44 19.67
N ASN A 239 7.84 -26.24 19.12
CA ASN A 239 6.76 -26.00 18.16
C ASN A 239 7.11 -24.89 17.17
N VAL A 240 8.05 -25.09 16.24
CA VAL A 240 8.18 -24.12 15.13
C VAL A 240 8.61 -24.79 13.81
N VAL A 241 7.85 -24.45 12.76
CA VAL A 241 8.00 -24.76 11.32
C VAL A 241 8.26 -26.22 10.96
N SER A 242 7.19 -27.04 10.93
CA SER A 242 7.29 -28.47 10.63
C SER A 242 7.05 -28.85 9.16
N ASP A 243 6.71 -27.91 8.27
CA ASP A 243 6.53 -28.22 6.83
C ASP A 243 7.73 -27.73 6.00
N PRO A 244 8.54 -28.64 5.41
CA PRO A 244 9.60 -28.29 4.46
C PRO A 244 9.13 -27.43 3.28
N ALA A 245 7.84 -27.52 2.89
CA ALA A 245 7.27 -26.71 1.82
C ALA A 245 7.11 -25.23 2.20
N ASP A 246 6.83 -24.93 3.48
CA ASP A 246 6.69 -23.56 3.99
C ASP A 246 8.07 -22.89 4.11
N ILE A 247 9.10 -23.60 4.59
CA ILE A 247 10.48 -23.09 4.70
C ILE A 247 11.04 -22.68 3.32
N ALA A 248 10.65 -23.39 2.27
CA ALA A 248 11.05 -23.09 0.90
C ALA A 248 10.33 -21.87 0.30
N ASN A 249 9.22 -21.41 0.90
CA ASN A 249 8.44 -20.30 0.37
C ASN A 249 9.03 -18.94 0.78
N ASN A 250 9.95 -18.45 -0.05
CA ASN A 250 10.60 -17.15 0.12
C ASN A 250 9.62 -15.96 0.23
N PHE A 251 8.40 -16.07 -0.30
CA PHE A 251 7.40 -14.98 -0.22
C PHE A 251 6.79 -14.81 1.17
N VAL A 252 6.86 -15.83 2.02
CA VAL A 252 6.41 -15.81 3.42
C VAL A 252 7.50 -15.20 4.31
N HIS A 253 8.76 -15.58 4.08
CA HIS A 253 9.86 -15.32 5.00
C HIS A 253 10.65 -14.04 4.70
N LEU A 254 10.65 -13.57 3.44
CA LEU A 254 11.42 -12.41 2.99
C LEU A 254 10.50 -11.25 2.65
N THR A 255 10.75 -10.08 3.24
CA THR A 255 9.92 -8.87 3.09
C THR A 255 10.46 -7.88 2.05
N ASN A 256 11.55 -8.25 1.36
CA ASN A 256 12.19 -7.42 0.34
C ASN A 256 11.22 -7.13 -0.82
N VAL A 257 11.02 -5.85 -1.12
CA VAL A 257 10.15 -5.38 -2.23
C VAL A 257 10.51 -6.02 -3.57
N ALA A 258 11.80 -6.30 -3.84
CA ALA A 258 12.24 -6.92 -5.08
C ALA A 258 11.71 -8.36 -5.26
N ILE A 259 11.55 -9.10 -4.15
CA ILE A 259 10.98 -10.45 -4.13
C ILE A 259 9.46 -10.35 -4.12
N GLN A 260 8.93 -9.48 -3.26
CA GLN A 260 7.48 -9.32 -3.09
C GLN A 260 6.78 -8.79 -4.35
N LYS A 261 7.46 -8.00 -5.19
CA LYS A 261 6.95 -7.56 -6.51
C LYS A 261 6.60 -8.69 -7.47
N THR A 262 7.21 -9.86 -7.34
CA THR A 262 6.94 -11.01 -8.22
C THR A 262 5.85 -11.92 -7.65
N ALA A 263 5.25 -11.57 -6.50
CA ALA A 263 4.14 -12.33 -5.92
C ALA A 263 2.82 -12.04 -6.69
N GLU A 264 1.99 -13.07 -6.86
CA GLU A 264 0.70 -12.96 -7.58
C GLU A 264 -0.27 -11.93 -6.95
N ASN A 265 -0.15 -11.70 -5.63
CA ASN A 265 -1.00 -10.80 -4.84
C ASN A 265 -0.32 -9.44 -4.53
N TYR A 266 0.63 -8.99 -5.35
CA TYR A 266 1.31 -7.70 -5.16
C TYR A 266 0.37 -6.53 -5.50
N ASP A 267 -0.03 -5.75 -4.49
CA ASP A 267 -0.75 -4.49 -4.71
C ASP A 267 0.22 -3.38 -5.12
N ALA A 268 0.16 -2.98 -6.39
CA ALA A 268 0.98 -1.90 -6.94
C ALA A 268 0.67 -0.52 -6.34
N ARG A 269 -0.50 -0.31 -5.72
CA ARG A 269 -0.92 0.98 -5.17
C ARG A 269 -0.34 1.24 -3.78
N SER A 270 -0.36 0.25 -2.88
CA SER A 270 0.26 0.34 -1.55
C SER A 270 1.73 -0.11 -1.54
N GLY A 271 2.14 -0.94 -2.49
CA GLY A 271 3.49 -1.50 -2.57
C GLY A 271 3.88 -2.36 -1.37
N GLY A 272 2.90 -2.83 -0.58
CA GLY A 272 3.12 -3.56 0.68
C GLY A 272 3.79 -2.72 1.77
N LYS A 273 3.75 -1.39 1.67
CA LYS A 273 4.36 -0.47 2.64
C LYS A 273 3.32 0.18 3.54
N LYS A 274 3.64 0.34 4.82
CA LYS A 274 2.87 1.15 5.77
C LYS A 274 3.78 2.17 6.43
N ASP A 275 3.33 3.40 6.58
CA ASP A 275 4.12 4.43 7.22
C ASP A 275 4.38 4.10 8.71
N LEU A 276 5.54 4.53 9.21
CA LEU A 276 6.01 4.23 10.56
C LEU A 276 5.05 4.75 11.64
N ARG A 277 4.42 5.90 11.43
CA ARG A 277 3.49 6.51 12.39
C ARG A 277 2.22 5.67 12.53
N SER A 278 1.64 5.24 11.41
CA SER A 278 0.48 4.35 11.41
C SER A 278 0.80 2.98 12.00
N LEU A 279 2.04 2.49 11.84
CA LEU A 279 2.51 1.29 12.55
C LEU A 279 2.58 1.54 14.06
N LYS A 280 3.21 2.64 14.50
CA LYS A 280 3.30 3.01 15.92
C LYS A 280 1.91 3.10 16.56
N LEU A 281 0.96 3.75 15.88
CA LEU A 281 -0.41 3.86 16.33
C LEU A 281 -1.11 2.50 16.41
N LEU A 282 -0.91 1.62 15.42
CA LEU A 282 -1.48 0.28 15.45
C LEU A 282 -0.94 -0.52 16.63
N LEU A 283 0.37 -0.54 16.84
CA LEU A 283 0.98 -1.21 17.99
C LEU A 283 0.46 -0.62 19.31
N ALA A 284 0.30 0.70 19.38
CA ALA A 284 -0.19 1.38 20.58
C ALA A 284 -1.64 1.01 20.90
N THR A 285 -2.48 0.77 19.89
CA THR A 285 -3.84 0.26 20.11
C THR A 285 -3.88 -1.17 20.64
N GLN A 286 -2.84 -1.97 20.41
CA GLN A 286 -2.77 -3.37 20.82
C GLN A 286 -2.06 -3.56 22.18
N HIS A 287 -0.95 -2.86 22.41
CA HIS A 287 -0.08 -3.05 23.59
C HIS A 287 -0.10 -1.87 24.58
N GLY A 288 -0.82 -0.79 24.25
CA GLY A 288 -0.79 0.45 25.00
C GLY A 288 0.42 1.33 24.63
N MET A 289 0.27 2.64 24.85
CA MET A 289 1.25 3.62 24.39
C MET A 289 2.60 3.51 25.13
N ALA A 290 2.59 3.18 26.42
CA ALA A 290 3.83 3.09 27.22
C ALA A 290 4.76 1.96 26.74
N ALA A 291 4.22 0.77 26.47
CA ALA A 291 5.01 -0.35 25.95
C ALA A 291 5.59 -0.05 24.56
N VAL A 292 4.79 0.60 23.71
CA VAL A 292 5.23 0.98 22.35
C VAL A 292 6.26 2.10 22.38
N ASP A 293 6.16 3.04 23.31
CA ASP A 293 7.17 4.07 23.50
C ASP A 293 8.53 3.45 23.86
N GLN A 294 8.54 2.49 24.79
CA GLN A 294 9.74 1.73 25.16
C GLN A 294 10.30 0.90 24.01
N LEU A 295 9.44 0.27 23.20
CA LEU A 295 9.86 -0.44 21.98
C LEU A 295 10.55 0.51 20.99
N PHE A 296 9.98 1.68 20.71
CA PHE A 296 10.57 2.63 19.77
C PHE A 296 11.88 3.22 20.31
N LEU A 297 11.97 3.44 21.62
CA LEU A 297 13.23 3.82 22.27
C LEU A 297 14.27 2.70 22.13
N ALA A 298 13.87 1.44 22.33
CA ALA A 298 14.76 0.30 22.17
C ALA A 298 15.28 0.19 20.72
N ILE A 299 14.44 0.47 19.71
CA ILE A 299 14.84 0.53 18.30
C ILE A 299 15.91 1.61 18.08
N GLU A 300 15.70 2.83 18.59
CA GLU A 300 16.68 3.91 18.52
C GLU A 300 18.01 3.51 19.20
N ARG A 301 17.94 2.90 20.38
CA ARG A 301 19.13 2.44 21.13
C ARG A 301 19.89 1.34 20.39
N VAL A 302 19.21 0.43 19.69
CA VAL A 302 19.85 -0.58 18.83
C VAL A 302 20.67 0.08 17.72
N ILE A 303 20.09 1.11 17.07
CA ILE A 303 20.75 1.85 15.99
C ILE A 303 21.97 2.59 16.52
N VAL A 304 21.83 3.37 17.60
CA VAL A 304 22.94 4.13 18.20
C VAL A 304 24.07 3.19 18.63
N ARG A 305 23.75 2.06 19.28
CA ARG A 305 24.76 1.06 19.67
C ARG A 305 25.49 0.45 18.48
N SER A 306 24.82 0.26 17.34
CA SER A 306 25.46 -0.22 16.12
C SER A 306 26.50 0.78 15.58
N LEU A 307 26.23 2.09 15.68
CA LEU A 307 27.15 3.15 15.28
C LEU A 307 28.35 3.25 16.24
N ILE A 308 28.10 3.19 17.56
CA ILE A 308 29.16 3.17 18.57
C ILE A 308 30.10 1.97 18.35
N ALA A 309 29.56 0.80 17.97
CA ALA A 309 30.36 -0.40 17.73
C ALA A 309 31.37 -0.27 16.58
N VAL A 310 31.12 0.63 15.61
CA VAL A 310 32.01 0.86 14.47
C VAL A 310 32.81 2.15 14.58
N GLN A 311 32.46 3.05 15.51
CA GLN A 311 33.03 4.39 15.64
C GLN A 311 34.57 4.41 15.62
N HIS A 312 35.22 3.51 16.36
CA HIS A 312 36.69 3.45 16.46
C HIS A 312 37.37 2.81 15.24
N VAL A 313 36.61 2.22 14.32
CA VAL A 313 37.12 1.63 13.07
C VAL A 313 36.88 2.55 11.89
N MET A 314 35.82 3.38 11.95
CA MET A 314 35.44 4.30 10.88
C MET A 314 36.51 5.38 10.66
N ILE A 315 36.83 5.63 9.39
CA ILE A 315 37.73 6.71 8.99
C ILE A 315 36.94 8.01 9.04
N ALA A 316 37.34 8.91 9.93
CA ALA A 316 36.76 10.23 10.02
C ALA A 316 37.27 11.11 8.87
N ASP A 317 36.35 11.56 8.03
CA ASP A 317 36.62 12.53 6.97
C ASP A 317 35.53 13.61 7.02
N LYS A 318 35.95 14.87 7.22
CA LYS A 318 35.05 16.02 7.37
C LYS A 318 34.23 16.34 6.11
N HIS A 319 34.63 15.78 4.97
CA HIS A 319 33.92 15.96 3.70
C HIS A 319 32.79 14.93 3.55
N CYS A 320 32.77 13.86 4.35
CA CYS A 320 31.82 12.77 4.22
C CYS A 320 30.60 12.98 5.10
N PHE A 321 29.43 12.61 4.59
CA PHE A 321 28.21 12.35 5.34
C PHE A 321 27.59 11.08 4.75
N GLU A 322 26.75 10.36 5.47
CA GLU A 322 26.12 9.16 4.90
C GLU A 322 24.72 8.93 5.47
N LEU A 323 23.76 8.67 4.57
CA LEU A 323 22.38 8.38 4.91
C LEU A 323 22.15 6.86 4.87
N TYR A 324 22.19 6.23 6.04
CA TYR A 324 22.00 4.80 6.19
C TYR A 324 20.53 4.41 6.24
N GLY A 325 20.19 3.30 5.59
CA GLY A 325 18.90 2.61 5.73
C GLY A 325 19.01 1.41 6.66
N TYR A 326 18.37 1.49 7.82
CA TYR A 326 18.33 0.42 8.82
C TYR A 326 17.11 -0.47 8.63
N ASP A 327 17.31 -1.79 8.70
CA ASP A 327 16.25 -2.79 8.69
C ASP A 327 16.13 -3.47 10.05
N VAL A 328 14.96 -3.30 10.67
CA VAL A 328 14.66 -3.81 12.00
C VAL A 328 13.46 -4.73 11.94
N LEU A 329 13.55 -5.89 12.59
CA LEU A 329 12.44 -6.81 12.82
C LEU A 329 12.01 -6.73 14.29
N ILE A 330 10.73 -6.91 14.58
CA ILE A 330 10.22 -7.00 15.95
C ILE A 330 9.72 -8.43 16.16
N ASP A 331 9.98 -9.03 17.31
CA ASP A 331 9.39 -10.32 17.71
C ASP A 331 8.10 -10.15 18.53
N ASP A 332 7.42 -11.26 18.82
CA ASP A 332 6.17 -11.28 19.58
C ASP A 332 6.29 -10.75 21.03
N GLU A 333 7.51 -10.75 21.59
CA GLU A 333 7.85 -10.14 22.88
C GLU A 333 8.15 -8.63 22.81
N LEU A 334 7.95 -8.00 21.65
CA LEU A 334 8.27 -6.59 21.39
C LEU A 334 9.77 -6.29 21.55
N LYS A 335 10.65 -7.24 21.23
CA LYS A 335 12.09 -6.99 21.16
C LYS A 335 12.51 -6.64 19.72
N PRO A 336 13.23 -5.52 19.53
CA PRO A 336 13.76 -5.16 18.22
C PRO A 336 15.06 -5.89 17.88
N TRP A 337 15.14 -6.40 16.65
CA TRP A 337 16.27 -7.10 16.09
C TRP A 337 16.82 -6.38 14.87
N LEU A 338 18.11 -6.04 14.89
CA LEU A 338 18.82 -5.50 13.74
C LEU A 338 19.08 -6.59 12.70
N ILE A 339 18.58 -6.38 11.48
CA ILE A 339 18.71 -7.34 10.38
C ILE A 339 19.84 -6.96 9.43
N GLU A 340 19.83 -5.71 8.95
CA GLU A 340 20.85 -5.18 8.04
C GLU A 340 20.93 -3.64 8.10
N VAL A 341 22.08 -3.11 7.66
CA VAL A 341 22.31 -1.67 7.48
C VAL A 341 22.76 -1.44 6.04
N ASN A 342 22.10 -0.51 5.35
CA ASN A 342 22.34 -0.21 3.94
C ASN A 342 22.97 1.18 3.78
N ALA A 343 24.17 1.25 3.18
CA ALA A 343 24.88 2.49 2.84
C ALA A 343 24.15 3.34 1.79
N SER A 344 23.51 2.67 0.82
CA SER A 344 22.78 3.32 -0.27
C SER A 344 21.35 2.75 -0.30
N PRO A 345 20.46 3.16 0.61
CA PRO A 345 19.08 2.72 0.57
C PRO A 345 18.43 3.13 -0.76
N SER A 346 17.46 2.34 -1.26
CA SER A 346 16.77 2.69 -2.50
C SER A 346 15.94 3.97 -2.33
N LEU A 347 16.39 5.05 -2.98
CA LEU A 347 15.74 6.36 -3.00
C LEU A 347 14.79 6.54 -4.20
N THR A 348 14.65 5.53 -5.06
CA THR A 348 13.63 5.52 -6.11
C THR A 348 12.25 5.29 -5.48
N ALA A 349 11.29 6.17 -5.76
CA ALA A 349 9.94 6.06 -5.21
C ALA A 349 9.04 5.20 -6.10
N ASN A 350 8.28 4.29 -5.47
CA ASN A 350 7.29 3.47 -6.19
C ASN A 350 5.84 3.95 -5.97
N THR A 351 5.59 4.72 -4.92
CA THR A 351 4.28 5.27 -4.57
C THR A 351 4.41 6.77 -4.31
N LYS A 352 3.29 7.49 -4.35
CA LYS A 352 3.28 8.94 -4.09
C LYS A 352 3.77 9.26 -2.67
N ASP A 353 3.35 8.48 -1.68
CA ASP A 353 3.75 8.69 -0.28
C ASP A 353 5.24 8.39 -0.07
N ASP A 354 5.77 7.35 -0.74
CA ASP A 354 7.21 7.04 -0.75
C ASP A 354 8.02 8.16 -1.43
N TYR A 355 7.49 8.78 -2.48
CA TYR A 355 8.10 9.94 -3.15
C TYR A 355 8.17 11.15 -2.22
N ILE A 356 7.05 11.50 -1.57
CA ILE A 356 6.99 12.62 -0.63
C ILE A 356 7.97 12.40 0.52
N LEU A 357 7.90 11.24 1.19
CA LEU A 357 8.77 10.90 2.30
C LEU A 357 10.25 11.03 1.93
N LYS A 358 10.65 10.49 0.77
CA LYS A 358 12.05 10.51 0.32
C LYS A 358 12.52 11.88 -0.10
N CYS A 359 11.72 12.63 -0.86
CA CYS A 359 12.08 13.99 -1.26
C CYS A 359 12.23 14.90 -0.05
N GLU A 360 11.32 14.79 0.91
CA GLU A 360 11.39 15.54 2.16
C GLU A 360 12.60 15.15 3.01
N MET A 361 12.84 13.86 3.21
CA MET A 361 14.01 13.36 3.94
C MET A 361 15.33 13.79 3.29
N LEU A 362 15.43 13.72 1.97
CA LEU A 362 16.62 14.15 1.22
C LEU A 362 16.82 15.66 1.31
N ASN A 363 15.73 16.42 1.28
CA ASN A 363 15.79 17.85 1.53
C ASN A 363 16.36 18.12 2.94
N ASP A 364 15.76 17.52 3.97
CA ASP A 364 16.19 17.74 5.35
C ASP A 364 17.64 17.24 5.59
N THR A 365 18.06 16.18 4.90
CA THR A 365 19.45 15.69 4.87
C THR A 365 20.41 16.78 4.36
N LEU A 366 20.09 17.42 3.24
CA LEU A 366 20.93 18.46 2.66
C LEU A 366 20.89 19.77 3.47
N ASP A 367 19.84 20.03 4.25
CA ASP A 367 19.83 21.12 5.23
C ASP A 367 20.80 20.84 6.39
N ILE A 368 20.94 19.57 6.84
CA ILE A 368 21.91 19.19 7.89
C ILE A 368 23.36 19.23 7.38
N VAL A 369 23.62 18.76 6.15
CA VAL A 369 24.97 18.85 5.54
C VAL A 369 25.41 20.33 5.41
N ASP A 370 24.42 21.22 5.33
CA ASP A 370 24.54 22.67 5.45
C ASP A 370 25.54 23.34 4.50
N VAL A 371 25.56 22.90 3.24
CA VAL A 371 26.35 23.55 2.17
C VAL A 371 25.88 24.99 1.88
N GLU A 372 24.66 25.32 2.32
CA GLU A 372 24.06 26.65 2.17
C GLU A 372 24.30 27.57 3.39
N ALA A 373 24.97 27.08 4.44
CA ALA A 373 25.29 27.81 5.68
C ALA A 373 24.05 28.46 6.34
N LYS A 374 22.99 27.68 6.50
CA LYS A 374 21.71 28.03 7.12
C LYS A 374 21.67 27.72 8.62
N LEU A 375 22.48 26.77 9.10
CA LEU A 375 22.42 26.30 10.49
C LEU A 375 23.38 27.12 11.37
N ASN A 376 23.03 27.23 12.66
CA ASN A 376 23.84 27.92 13.67
C ASN A 376 24.78 26.95 14.42
N GLY A 377 24.53 25.64 14.32
CA GLY A 377 25.36 24.57 14.88
C GLY A 377 24.83 23.95 16.18
N ASP A 378 23.80 24.54 16.78
CA ASP A 378 23.20 24.09 18.06
C ASP A 378 21.84 23.38 17.86
N GLU A 379 21.43 23.16 16.62
CA GLU A 379 20.12 22.59 16.30
C GLU A 379 20.00 21.11 16.71
N ARG A 380 19.11 20.83 17.67
CA ARG A 380 18.78 19.46 18.09
C ARG A 380 17.80 18.74 17.15
N SER A 381 17.06 19.49 16.34
CA SER A 381 16.12 18.97 15.36
C SER A 381 16.19 19.80 14.09
N VAL A 382 16.32 19.17 12.92
CA VAL A 382 16.36 19.83 11.61
C VAL A 382 15.36 19.14 10.69
N GLY A 383 14.26 19.82 10.36
CA GLY A 383 13.17 19.22 9.60
C GLY A 383 12.61 17.97 10.30
N GLY A 384 12.59 16.84 9.60
CA GLY A 384 12.19 15.55 10.16
C GLY A 384 13.29 14.76 10.89
N PHE A 385 14.51 15.28 11.00
CA PHE A 385 15.62 14.64 11.71
C PHE A 385 15.77 15.17 13.14
N ASP A 386 16.06 14.27 14.07
CA ASP A 386 16.46 14.59 15.44
C ASP A 386 17.87 14.11 15.72
N LEU A 387 18.65 14.93 16.43
CA LEU A 387 19.95 14.55 16.93
C LEU A 387 19.78 13.49 18.03
N VAL A 388 20.27 12.28 17.78
CA VAL A 388 20.18 11.15 18.74
C VAL A 388 21.51 10.84 19.40
N TYR A 389 22.61 11.29 18.81
CA TYR A 389 23.94 11.11 19.37
C TYR A 389 24.88 12.24 18.93
N ASP A 390 25.54 12.87 19.92
CA ASP A 390 26.61 13.86 19.74
C ASP A 390 27.60 13.75 20.90
N GLY A 391 28.66 12.96 20.70
CA GLY A 391 29.61 12.61 21.78
C GLY A 391 29.00 11.82 22.97
N GLY A 392 27.70 11.58 22.92
CA GLY A 392 26.87 10.94 23.94
C GLY A 392 25.42 10.84 23.45
N ILE A 393 24.60 10.04 24.13
CA ILE A 393 23.18 9.90 23.79
C ILE A 393 22.46 11.22 24.09
N VAL A 394 21.70 11.71 23.12
CA VAL A 394 20.88 12.92 23.26
C VAL A 394 19.44 12.49 23.50
N GLU A 395 18.91 12.82 24.68
CA GLU A 395 17.51 12.55 25.02
C GLU A 395 16.59 13.69 24.55
N PRO A 396 15.34 13.40 24.16
CA PRO A 396 14.36 14.44 23.86
C PRO A 396 14.10 15.32 25.08
N ASP A 397 13.87 16.62 24.86
CA ASP A 397 13.42 17.51 25.93
C ASP A 397 12.01 17.08 26.39
N PRO A 398 11.81 16.69 27.68
CA PRO A 398 10.50 16.33 28.20
C PRO A 398 9.45 17.44 28.08
N ALA A 399 9.87 18.70 28.00
CA ALA A 399 8.97 19.84 27.79
C ALA A 399 8.45 19.92 26.34
N GLU A 400 9.21 19.42 25.36
CA GLU A 400 8.84 19.42 23.94
C GLU A 400 8.13 18.13 23.51
N CYS A 401 8.47 17.00 24.14
CA CYS A 401 8.00 15.69 23.73
C CYS A 401 7.68 14.81 24.95
N PRO A 402 6.42 14.35 25.12
CA PRO A 402 6.05 13.46 26.23
C PRO A 402 6.52 12.02 26.04
N TYR A 403 7.09 11.70 24.86
CA TYR A 403 7.58 10.38 24.50
C TYR A 403 9.09 10.28 24.75
N SER A 404 9.56 9.09 25.13
CA SER A 404 10.99 8.81 25.36
C SER A 404 11.81 8.89 24.07
N THR A 405 11.16 8.82 22.90
CA THR A 405 11.78 9.05 21.59
C THR A 405 10.82 9.79 20.65
N LYS A 406 11.38 10.68 19.82
CA LYS A 406 10.66 11.37 18.74
C LYS A 406 10.42 10.45 17.53
N LEU A 407 10.94 9.22 17.51
CA LEU A 407 10.76 8.26 16.42
C LEU A 407 9.27 7.89 16.21
N GLY A 408 8.80 7.96 14.97
CA GLY A 408 7.42 7.67 14.59
C GLY A 408 6.40 8.72 15.08
N THR A 409 6.86 9.88 15.57
CA THR A 409 5.99 11.02 15.91
C THR A 409 5.67 11.88 14.68
N TYR A 410 4.81 12.88 14.87
CA TYR A 410 4.48 13.81 13.79
C TYR A 410 5.66 14.72 13.46
N ILE A 411 5.89 14.96 12.18
CA ILE A 411 6.88 15.93 11.69
C ILE A 411 6.14 17.24 11.50
N GLU A 412 6.36 18.18 12.41
CA GLU A 412 5.79 19.52 12.34
C GLU A 412 6.63 20.36 11.38
N ARG A 413 6.20 20.42 10.11
CA ARG A 413 6.87 21.26 9.12
C ARG A 413 6.30 22.68 9.20
N GLN A 414 7.15 23.67 9.47
CA GLN A 414 6.80 25.05 9.15
C GLN A 414 6.48 25.10 7.65
N ALA A 415 5.29 25.62 7.29
CA ALA A 415 4.89 25.73 5.90
C ALA A 415 6.01 26.41 5.11
N ALA A 416 6.56 25.72 4.12
CA ALA A 416 7.53 26.32 3.23
C ALA A 416 6.91 27.60 2.65
N PRO A 417 7.60 28.75 2.68
CA PRO A 417 7.11 29.91 1.95
C PRO A 417 6.92 29.48 0.50
N GLU A 418 5.71 29.67 -0.02
CA GLU A 418 5.37 29.36 -1.40
C GLU A 418 6.46 29.96 -2.30
N LYS A 419 7.14 29.10 -3.08
CA LYS A 419 8.08 29.60 -4.09
C LYS A 419 7.32 30.55 -5.02
N PRO A 420 7.82 31.77 -5.29
CA PRO A 420 7.22 32.61 -6.32
C PRO A 420 7.29 31.83 -7.63
N ALA A 421 6.13 31.64 -8.25
CA ALA A 421 6.00 30.98 -9.53
C ALA A 421 7.00 31.61 -10.53
N LYS A 422 7.78 30.77 -11.21
CA LYS A 422 8.66 31.19 -12.30
C LYS A 422 7.87 32.09 -13.26
N ALA A 423 8.42 33.27 -13.55
CA ALA A 423 7.83 34.24 -14.47
C ALA A 423 7.63 33.59 -15.86
N GLY A 424 6.41 33.13 -16.12
CA GLY A 424 5.95 32.77 -17.45
C GLY A 424 5.88 34.02 -18.33
N LYS A 425 6.35 33.91 -19.56
CA LYS A 425 6.31 34.96 -20.59
C LYS A 425 4.94 35.66 -20.61
N LYS A 426 4.95 37.00 -20.60
CA LYS A 426 3.76 37.85 -20.82
C LYS A 426 3.04 37.40 -22.10
N LEU A 427 1.81 36.92 -21.95
CA LEU A 427 0.90 36.66 -23.07
C LEU A 427 0.11 37.94 -23.32
N ASP A 428 0.14 38.45 -24.55
CA ASP A 428 -0.66 39.60 -24.97
C ASP A 428 -2.15 39.34 -24.73
N THR A 429 -2.81 40.28 -24.05
CA THR A 429 -4.24 40.20 -23.74
C THR A 429 -5.08 40.30 -25.03
N LEU A 430 -5.77 39.21 -25.39
CA LEU A 430 -6.78 39.18 -26.44
C LEU A 430 -7.85 40.26 -26.23
N LYS A 431 -8.23 40.94 -27.33
CA LYS A 431 -9.12 42.11 -27.30
C LYS A 431 -10.62 41.78 -27.47
N THR A 432 -11.00 40.55 -27.79
CA THR A 432 -12.37 40.13 -28.10
C THR A 432 -12.87 38.97 -27.23
N CYS A 433 -14.20 38.86 -27.04
CA CYS A 433 -14.84 37.75 -26.32
C CYS A 433 -14.72 36.44 -27.11
N THR A 434 -14.23 35.36 -26.49
CA THR A 434 -14.01 34.07 -27.15
C THR A 434 -15.27 33.24 -27.44
N ILE A 435 -16.42 33.64 -26.88
CA ILE A 435 -17.71 32.94 -27.07
C ILE A 435 -18.55 33.60 -28.17
N CYS A 436 -18.52 34.93 -28.29
CA CYS A 436 -19.37 35.67 -29.24
C CYS A 436 -18.63 36.68 -30.13
N GLY A 437 -17.32 36.88 -29.96
CA GLY A 437 -16.50 37.73 -30.83
C GLY A 437 -16.61 39.24 -30.60
N ALA A 438 -17.44 39.71 -29.66
CA ALA A 438 -17.64 41.15 -29.43
C ALA A 438 -16.46 41.82 -28.71
N ASP A 439 -16.19 43.08 -29.05
CA ASP A 439 -15.16 43.93 -28.43
C ASP A 439 -15.61 44.51 -27.09
N LYS A 440 -14.62 44.72 -26.20
CA LYS A 440 -14.75 44.79 -24.73
C LYS A 440 -15.84 45.72 -24.15
N ALA A 441 -16.55 45.16 -23.16
CA ALA A 441 -16.79 45.79 -21.86
C ALA A 441 -16.76 44.71 -20.76
N LYS A 442 -16.45 45.09 -19.50
CA LYS A 442 -16.22 44.20 -18.33
C LYS A 442 -17.35 43.19 -18.01
N ALA A 443 -18.51 43.30 -18.66
CA ALA A 443 -19.58 42.31 -18.69
C ALA A 443 -20.15 42.27 -20.11
N CYS A 444 -20.21 41.09 -20.74
CA CYS A 444 -20.79 40.96 -22.07
C CYS A 444 -22.32 41.00 -21.97
N GLN A 445 -22.95 42.11 -22.38
CA GLN A 445 -24.40 42.31 -22.27
C GLN A 445 -25.24 41.30 -23.10
N GLY A 446 -24.67 40.69 -24.14
CA GLY A 446 -25.39 39.72 -24.98
C GLY A 446 -25.53 38.32 -24.36
N CYS A 447 -24.57 37.89 -23.53
CA CYS A 447 -24.59 36.56 -22.89
C CYS A 447 -24.68 36.62 -21.36
N GLY A 448 -24.75 37.82 -20.77
CA GLY A 448 -25.08 38.03 -19.36
C GLY A 448 -24.06 37.50 -18.34
N THR A 449 -22.81 37.23 -18.75
CA THR A 449 -21.78 36.68 -17.85
C THR A 449 -20.73 37.73 -17.45
N THR A 450 -20.50 37.84 -16.13
CA THR A 450 -19.40 38.57 -15.52
C THR A 450 -18.30 37.59 -15.11
N ALA A 451 -17.13 37.71 -15.76
CA ALA A 451 -15.79 37.38 -15.25
C ALA A 451 -15.48 35.97 -14.64
N TYR A 452 -14.72 35.19 -15.44
CA TYR A 452 -13.60 34.29 -15.11
C TYR A 452 -13.78 33.05 -14.20
N CYS A 453 -13.95 31.90 -14.85
CA CYS A 453 -12.94 30.81 -14.95
C CYS A 453 -12.08 30.48 -13.71
N SER A 454 -12.35 29.31 -13.13
CA SER A 454 -11.57 28.63 -12.10
C SER A 454 -10.17 28.18 -12.59
N THR A 455 -9.29 27.95 -11.63
CA THR A 455 -7.93 27.38 -11.75
C THR A 455 -7.83 26.05 -12.52
N GLU A 456 -8.94 25.36 -12.78
CA GLU A 456 -8.97 24.14 -13.59
C GLU A 456 -8.80 24.39 -15.11
N CYS A 457 -9.17 25.55 -15.64
CA CYS A 457 -9.08 25.79 -17.09
C CYS A 457 -7.67 26.20 -17.55
N GLN A 458 -6.78 26.54 -16.61
CA GLN A 458 -5.39 26.93 -16.88
C GLN A 458 -4.41 25.75 -16.98
N ARG A 459 -4.87 24.50 -16.76
CA ARG A 459 -4.04 23.27 -16.80
C ARG A 459 -4.09 22.50 -18.13
N ILE A 460 -4.74 23.04 -19.16
CA ILE A 460 -4.78 22.40 -20.49
C ILE A 460 -3.62 22.93 -21.32
N ASP A 461 -2.70 22.04 -21.71
CA ASP A 461 -1.66 22.31 -22.70
C ASP A 461 -2.30 22.32 -24.11
N TRP A 462 -2.28 23.47 -24.77
CA TRP A 462 -2.91 23.67 -26.08
C TRP A 462 -1.96 23.41 -27.27
N ARG A 463 -0.95 22.55 -27.09
CA ARG A 463 -0.01 22.19 -28.17
C ARG A 463 -0.22 20.84 -28.84
N ASP A 464 -1.13 19.98 -28.41
CA ASP A 464 -1.33 18.68 -29.08
C ASP A 464 -2.38 18.70 -30.20
N ARG A 465 -1.91 19.02 -31.41
CA ARG A 465 -2.63 18.78 -32.67
C ARG A 465 -2.62 17.28 -32.99
N GLY A 466 -3.72 16.58 -32.71
CA GLY A 466 -3.88 15.16 -33.11
C GLY A 466 -5.24 14.75 -33.71
N HIS A 467 -6.25 15.62 -33.68
CA HIS A 467 -7.64 15.20 -33.91
C HIS A 467 -8.15 15.26 -35.38
N ARG A 468 -7.24 15.27 -36.38
CA ARG A 468 -7.60 15.18 -37.81
C ARG A 468 -7.33 13.82 -38.47
N LYS A 469 -6.61 12.91 -37.81
CA LYS A 469 -6.34 11.53 -38.30
C LYS A 469 -7.29 10.47 -37.72
N VAL A 470 -7.93 10.72 -36.58
CA VAL A 470 -8.81 9.74 -35.92
C VAL A 470 -10.25 9.76 -36.48
N CYS A 471 -10.79 10.93 -36.83
CA CYS A 471 -12.12 11.01 -37.48
C CYS A 471 -12.17 10.41 -38.90
N LYS A 472 -11.04 10.38 -39.65
CA LYS A 472 -10.99 9.73 -40.98
C LYS A 472 -10.88 8.20 -40.90
N LYS A 473 -10.39 7.62 -39.79
CA LYS A 473 -10.35 6.16 -39.60
C LYS A 473 -11.68 5.58 -39.14
N ILE A 474 -12.50 6.37 -38.44
CA ILE A 474 -13.83 5.95 -38.00
C ILE A 474 -14.83 5.97 -39.17
N GLN A 475 -14.73 6.94 -40.08
CA GLN A 475 -15.59 6.99 -41.28
C GLN A 475 -15.22 5.98 -42.39
N ALA A 476 -14.00 5.41 -42.38
CA ALA A 476 -13.59 4.37 -43.33
C ALA A 476 -13.95 2.94 -42.87
N ALA A 477 -14.13 2.71 -41.57
CA ALA A 477 -14.50 1.41 -41.01
C ALA A 477 -16.01 1.12 -41.09
N GLU A 478 -16.85 2.15 -41.22
CA GLU A 478 -18.31 2.02 -41.39
C GLU A 478 -18.74 1.83 -42.85
N ALA A 479 -17.87 2.16 -43.82
CA ALA A 479 -18.11 1.95 -45.26
C ALA A 479 -17.72 0.55 -45.78
N ALA A 480 -17.00 -0.25 -44.99
CA ALA A 480 -16.53 -1.61 -45.35
C ALA A 480 -17.44 -2.74 -44.82
N ARG A 481 -18.66 -2.41 -44.39
CA ARG A 481 -19.62 -3.34 -43.74
C ARG A 481 -20.90 -3.60 -44.55
N ALA A 482 -20.94 -3.17 -45.80
CA ALA A 482 -21.98 -3.55 -46.76
C ALA A 482 -21.34 -4.36 -47.89
N GLU A 483 -22.00 -5.46 -48.28
CA GLU A 483 -21.66 -6.43 -49.33
C GLU A 483 -20.79 -7.63 -48.90
N ALA A 484 -21.47 -8.77 -48.74
CA ALA A 484 -20.90 -10.10 -48.59
C ALA A 484 -21.19 -10.96 -49.84
N PRO A 485 -20.34 -11.95 -50.15
CA PRO A 485 -20.84 -13.27 -50.55
C PRO A 485 -20.10 -14.46 -49.90
N THR A 486 -20.84 -15.57 -49.74
CA THR A 486 -20.43 -16.91 -49.22
C THR A 486 -19.69 -17.77 -50.26
N PRO A 487 -18.88 -18.82 -49.91
CA PRO A 487 -19.36 -20.23 -49.68
C PRO A 487 -18.40 -21.10 -48.78
N PRO A 488 -18.37 -22.47 -48.81
CA PRO A 488 -19.25 -23.43 -48.11
C PRO A 488 -18.46 -24.46 -47.21
N PRO A 489 -18.92 -25.70 -46.92
CA PRO A 489 -19.02 -26.26 -45.55
C PRO A 489 -17.88 -27.22 -45.14
N ARG A 490 -17.76 -27.54 -43.83
CA ARG A 490 -16.97 -28.70 -43.36
C ARG A 490 -17.64 -29.46 -42.21
N ASP A 491 -18.02 -30.68 -42.57
CA ASP A 491 -18.11 -31.97 -41.89
C ASP A 491 -18.20 -32.07 -40.36
N VAL A 492 -19.20 -32.89 -40.00
CA VAL A 492 -19.51 -33.50 -38.71
C VAL A 492 -18.56 -34.66 -38.42
N PHE A 493 -18.17 -34.84 -37.15
CA PHE A 493 -17.80 -36.16 -36.63
C PHE A 493 -18.33 -36.35 -35.20
N TYR A 494 -19.10 -37.43 -35.00
CA TYR A 494 -19.67 -37.87 -33.73
C TYR A 494 -18.73 -38.82 -32.99
N GLY A 495 -18.65 -38.68 -31.67
CA GLY A 495 -18.14 -39.67 -30.72
C GLY A 495 -19.03 -39.69 -29.47
N PRO A 496 -19.14 -40.82 -28.75
CA PRO A 496 -20.37 -41.25 -28.08
C PRO A 496 -20.76 -40.42 -26.85
N ALA A 497 -22.07 -40.24 -26.71
CA ALA A 497 -22.70 -39.42 -25.69
C ALA A 497 -22.55 -39.97 -24.25
N PRO A 498 -22.44 -39.07 -23.26
CA PRO A 498 -22.49 -39.36 -21.84
C PRO A 498 -23.92 -39.70 -21.37
N ARG A 499 -24.00 -40.41 -20.23
CA ARG A 499 -25.24 -40.78 -19.55
C ARG A 499 -25.94 -39.52 -19.05
N SER A 500 -27.05 -39.19 -19.71
CA SER A 500 -28.04 -38.13 -19.41
C SER A 500 -27.46 -36.69 -19.31
N HIS A 501 -27.89 -35.83 -20.25
CA HIS A 501 -27.55 -34.41 -20.28
C HIS A 501 -27.91 -33.69 -18.97
N ALA A 502 -28.96 -34.15 -18.29
CA ALA A 502 -29.38 -33.63 -16.99
C ALA A 502 -28.36 -33.91 -15.87
N ASP A 503 -27.64 -35.02 -15.90
CA ASP A 503 -26.59 -35.34 -14.91
C ASP A 503 -25.30 -34.58 -15.18
N GLU A 504 -24.96 -34.39 -16.44
CA GLU A 504 -23.81 -33.60 -16.87
C GLU A 504 -24.01 -32.10 -16.55
N VAL A 505 -25.23 -31.60 -16.75
CA VAL A 505 -25.63 -30.25 -16.35
C VAL A 505 -25.65 -30.11 -14.83
N ARG A 506 -26.16 -31.11 -14.08
CA ARG A 506 -26.11 -31.11 -12.61
C ARG A 506 -24.68 -31.13 -12.05
N ALA A 507 -23.78 -31.93 -12.64
CA ALA A 507 -22.38 -31.98 -12.24
C ALA A 507 -21.64 -30.68 -12.58
N ARG A 508 -21.94 -30.06 -13.73
CA ARG A 508 -21.39 -28.76 -14.11
C ARG A 508 -21.90 -27.63 -13.21
N ILE A 509 -23.18 -27.66 -12.82
CA ILE A 509 -23.78 -26.73 -11.86
C ILE A 509 -23.14 -26.90 -10.49
N ALA A 510 -23.02 -28.12 -9.98
CA ALA A 510 -22.34 -28.38 -8.71
C ALA A 510 -20.87 -27.93 -8.74
N ALA A 511 -20.16 -28.14 -9.85
CA ALA A 511 -18.78 -27.70 -10.05
C ALA A 511 -18.66 -26.16 -10.18
N GLU A 512 -19.63 -25.47 -10.80
CA GLU A 512 -19.67 -24.00 -10.85
C GLU A 512 -20.03 -23.39 -9.49
N HIS A 513 -20.96 -23.99 -8.74
CA HIS A 513 -21.27 -23.59 -7.37
C HIS A 513 -20.09 -23.83 -6.43
N GLU A 514 -19.39 -24.95 -6.59
CA GLU A 514 -18.18 -25.24 -5.84
C GLU A 514 -17.03 -24.32 -6.28
N ALA A 515 -16.86 -24.02 -7.57
CA ALA A 515 -15.87 -23.06 -8.04
C ALA A 515 -16.21 -21.61 -7.65
N ALA A 516 -17.48 -21.27 -7.46
CA ALA A 516 -17.93 -19.98 -6.93
C ALA A 516 -17.75 -19.92 -5.41
N ARG A 517 -17.98 -21.02 -4.68
CA ARG A 517 -17.67 -21.17 -3.26
C ARG A 517 -16.17 -21.12 -3.02
N VAL A 518 -15.37 -21.86 -3.78
CA VAL A 518 -13.91 -21.83 -3.77
C VAL A 518 -13.39 -20.46 -4.19
N ARG A 519 -14.01 -19.75 -5.14
CA ARG A 519 -13.67 -18.34 -5.43
C ARG A 519 -14.00 -17.39 -4.27
N ARG A 520 -15.06 -17.67 -3.49
CA ARG A 520 -15.43 -16.93 -2.26
C ARG A 520 -14.54 -17.29 -1.06
N GLU A 521 -14.07 -18.54 -0.98
CA GLU A 521 -13.22 -19.08 0.09
C GLU A 521 -11.72 -18.79 -0.16
N ALA A 522 -11.28 -18.79 -1.42
CA ALA A 522 -9.93 -18.41 -1.86
C ALA A 522 -9.71 -16.90 -1.89
N ASN A 523 -10.78 -16.11 -1.89
CA ASN A 523 -10.73 -14.64 -1.78
C ASN A 523 -11.67 -14.15 -0.66
N PRO A 524 -11.34 -14.40 0.63
CA PRO A 524 -12.15 -13.96 1.77
C PRO A 524 -12.06 -12.44 2.02
N GLU A 525 -11.26 -11.71 1.25
CA GLU A 525 -11.23 -10.25 1.30
C GLU A 525 -12.29 -9.68 0.37
N ARG A 526 -13.36 -9.20 1.00
CA ARG A 526 -14.13 -8.05 0.55
C ARG A 526 -13.18 -6.94 0.08
N GLU A 527 -12.96 -6.86 -1.23
CA GLU A 527 -12.50 -5.64 -1.87
C GLU A 527 -13.57 -4.54 -1.73
N PRO A 528 -13.14 -3.29 -1.64
CA PRO A 528 -13.39 -2.41 -0.51
C PRO A 528 -14.88 -2.14 -0.30
N THR A 529 -15.53 -2.85 0.63
CA THR A 529 -16.36 -2.06 1.55
C THR A 529 -15.34 -1.34 2.41
N SER A 530 -15.28 -0.01 2.30
CA SER A 530 -14.30 0.84 2.98
C SER A 530 -13.93 0.31 4.37
N ALA A 531 -12.70 0.55 4.80
CA ALA A 531 -12.19 0.20 6.14
C ALA A 531 -13.03 0.74 7.34
N ARG A 532 -14.24 1.27 7.11
CA ARG A 532 -15.29 1.61 8.09
C ARG A 532 -16.48 0.63 8.14
N PHE A 533 -16.56 -0.35 7.24
CA PHE A 533 -17.61 -1.38 7.19
C PHE A 533 -17.09 -2.74 7.60
N GLY A 534 -17.25 -3.08 8.88
CA GLY A 534 -17.28 -4.49 9.23
C GLY A 534 -18.45 -5.19 8.51
N SER A 535 -18.39 -6.51 8.37
CA SER A 535 -19.55 -7.36 8.05
C SER A 535 -20.67 -7.27 9.08
N ARG A 536 -20.43 -6.53 10.17
CA ARG A 536 -21.25 -6.41 11.36
C ARG A 536 -21.44 -4.95 11.77
N CYS A 537 -22.52 -4.71 12.49
CA CYS A 537 -22.77 -3.43 13.14
C CYS A 537 -21.69 -3.16 14.21
N PRO A 538 -21.06 -1.98 14.27
CA PRO A 538 -20.00 -1.69 15.24
C PRO A 538 -20.50 -1.52 16.68
N ILE A 539 -21.81 -1.62 16.92
CA ILE A 539 -22.44 -1.47 18.25
C ILE A 539 -22.91 -2.83 18.78
N CYS A 540 -23.80 -3.52 18.05
CA CYS A 540 -24.33 -4.81 18.47
C CYS A 540 -23.54 -6.01 17.95
N LEU A 541 -22.58 -5.80 17.04
CA LEU A 541 -21.79 -6.84 16.39
C LEU A 541 -22.60 -7.87 15.58
N GLU A 542 -23.89 -7.62 15.33
CA GLU A 542 -24.73 -8.44 14.45
C GLU A 542 -24.36 -8.23 12.98
N GLU A 543 -24.46 -9.29 12.18
CA GLU A 543 -24.20 -9.25 10.75
C GLU A 543 -25.24 -8.43 9.99
N TRP A 544 -24.81 -7.77 8.91
CA TRP A 544 -25.74 -7.01 8.07
C TRP A 544 -26.65 -7.95 7.30
N ASP A 545 -27.95 -7.91 7.60
CA ASP A 545 -28.96 -8.44 6.68
C ASP A 545 -28.98 -7.58 5.40
N VAL A 546 -28.82 -8.24 4.25
CA VAL A 546 -28.82 -7.63 2.92
C VAL A 546 -30.11 -6.88 2.59
N ASN A 547 -31.20 -7.13 3.31
CA ASN A 547 -32.50 -6.48 3.12
C ASN A 547 -32.77 -5.34 4.11
N THR A 548 -31.99 -5.26 5.20
CA THR A 548 -32.25 -4.29 6.26
C THR A 548 -31.64 -2.93 5.93
N ARG A 549 -32.41 -1.86 6.13
CA ARG A 549 -31.90 -0.48 6.03
C ARG A 549 -30.96 -0.19 7.20
N ASN A 550 -29.75 0.26 6.88
CA ASN A 550 -28.77 0.72 7.86
C ASN A 550 -28.71 2.26 7.88
N VAL A 551 -28.34 2.83 9.03
CA VAL A 551 -28.26 4.28 9.21
C VAL A 551 -26.81 4.70 9.10
N PHE A 552 -26.52 5.65 8.21
CA PHE A 552 -25.18 6.22 8.09
C PHE A 552 -25.00 7.40 9.05
N ARG A 553 -24.02 7.30 9.94
CA ARG A 553 -23.66 8.34 10.90
C ARG A 553 -22.61 9.26 10.27
N ILE A 554 -23.02 10.49 9.93
CA ILE A 554 -22.19 11.50 9.26
C ILE A 554 -20.93 11.85 10.06
N CYS A 555 -21.02 11.90 11.39
CA CYS A 555 -19.91 12.29 12.27
C CYS A 555 -18.66 11.40 12.12
N CYS A 556 -18.83 10.09 11.95
CA CYS A 556 -17.74 9.11 11.84
C CYS A 556 -17.74 8.34 10.50
N CYS A 557 -18.64 8.66 9.58
CA CYS A 557 -18.93 7.92 8.34
C CYS A 557 -19.02 6.40 8.54
N ARG A 558 -19.72 5.96 9.59
CA ARG A 558 -19.97 4.52 9.85
C ARG A 558 -21.45 4.22 9.72
N ARG A 559 -21.79 3.02 9.25
CA ARG A 559 -23.18 2.53 9.27
C ARG A 559 -23.46 1.79 10.58
N VAL A 560 -24.66 1.99 11.11
CA VAL A 560 -25.17 1.34 12.32
C VAL A 560 -26.52 0.69 12.01
N CYS A 561 -26.82 -0.42 12.70
CA CYS A 561 -28.09 -1.11 12.56
C CYS A 561 -29.26 -0.17 12.94
N GLN A 562 -30.42 -0.25 12.28
CA GLN A 562 -31.55 0.64 12.58
C GLN A 562 -31.97 0.53 14.05
N SER A 563 -32.01 -0.69 14.61
CA SER A 563 -32.29 -0.94 16.04
C SER A 563 -31.31 -0.20 16.96
N CYS A 564 -30.01 -0.29 16.65
CA CYS A 564 -28.93 0.40 17.36
C CYS A 564 -29.07 1.91 17.24
N SER A 565 -29.41 2.40 16.05
CA SER A 565 -29.62 3.83 15.79
C SER A 565 -30.79 4.38 16.58
N ASN A 566 -31.89 3.63 16.68
CA ASN A 566 -33.08 4.01 17.43
C ASN A 566 -32.81 4.06 18.94
N LYS A 567 -31.97 3.14 19.45
CA LYS A 567 -31.59 3.11 20.88
C LYS A 567 -30.70 4.30 21.30
N ILE A 568 -29.93 4.88 20.38
CA ILE A 568 -29.04 6.03 20.66
C ILE A 568 -29.81 7.36 20.64
N GLY A 569 -30.89 7.46 19.88
CA GLY A 569 -31.59 8.74 19.70
C GLY A 569 -30.67 9.86 19.18
N THR A 570 -30.87 11.08 19.72
CA THR A 570 -30.10 12.30 19.46
C THR A 570 -28.85 12.43 20.34
N ASP A 571 -28.56 11.43 21.17
CA ASP A 571 -27.39 11.45 22.04
C ASP A 571 -26.07 11.41 21.25
N ALA A 572 -24.96 11.67 21.94
CA ALA A 572 -23.63 11.65 21.34
C ALA A 572 -23.34 10.29 20.68
N CYS A 573 -22.70 10.33 19.52
CA CYS A 573 -22.42 9.13 18.74
C CYS A 573 -21.54 8.16 19.57
N PRO A 574 -21.93 6.89 19.77
CA PRO A 574 -21.16 5.97 20.61
C PRO A 574 -19.80 5.60 20.03
N LEU A 575 -19.58 5.86 18.74
CA LEU A 575 -18.35 5.49 18.02
C LEU A 575 -17.29 6.59 18.06
N CYS A 576 -17.69 7.86 18.08
CA CYS A 576 -16.76 9.00 18.07
C CYS A 576 -17.01 10.03 19.17
N ARG A 577 -18.04 9.81 20.01
CA ARG A 577 -18.49 10.69 21.11
C ARG A 577 -18.87 12.12 20.71
N ILE A 578 -18.99 12.39 19.40
CA ILE A 578 -19.45 13.69 18.88
C ILE A 578 -20.98 13.77 19.01
N PRO A 579 -21.55 14.86 19.57
CA PRO A 579 -22.99 15.11 19.61
C PRO A 579 -23.64 14.99 18.22
N CYS A 580 -24.85 14.42 18.14
CA CYS A 580 -25.60 14.45 16.88
C CYS A 580 -25.96 15.90 16.54
N ALA A 581 -25.74 16.30 15.28
CA ALA A 581 -26.12 17.63 14.82
C ALA A 581 -27.65 17.69 14.74
N GLU A 582 -28.24 18.69 15.40
CA GLU A 582 -29.70 18.87 15.46
C GLU A 582 -30.24 19.51 14.17
N ASP A 583 -29.40 20.27 13.46
CA ASP A 583 -29.78 20.95 12.23
C ASP A 583 -29.17 20.32 10.96
N ASP A 584 -29.89 20.47 9.85
CA ASP A 584 -29.51 19.95 8.53
C ASP A 584 -28.25 20.63 7.97
N ALA A 585 -27.99 21.89 8.35
CA ALA A 585 -26.87 22.68 7.83
C ALA A 585 -25.53 22.19 8.38
N GLU A 586 -25.48 21.88 9.66
CA GLU A 586 -24.36 21.32 10.38
C GLU A 586 -24.12 19.87 9.96
N GLN A 587 -25.18 19.08 9.78
CA GLN A 587 -25.06 17.74 9.19
C GLN A 587 -24.40 17.79 7.80
N LEU A 588 -24.83 18.72 6.94
CA LEU A 588 -24.23 18.91 5.63
C LEU A 588 -22.78 19.43 5.72
N ALA A 589 -22.47 20.36 6.62
CA ALA A 589 -21.12 20.87 6.82
C ALA A 589 -20.14 19.78 7.26
N ARG A 590 -20.57 18.93 8.21
CA ARG A 590 -19.81 17.74 8.65
C ARG A 590 -19.61 16.76 7.50
N LEU A 591 -20.65 16.52 6.70
CA LEU A 591 -20.55 15.64 5.53
C LEU A 591 -19.54 16.18 4.50
N ARG A 592 -19.56 17.49 4.22
CA ARG A 592 -18.64 18.16 3.29
C ARG A 592 -17.18 18.06 3.74
N ARG A 593 -16.91 18.19 5.04
CA ARG A 593 -15.54 17.99 5.57
C ARG A 593 -15.02 16.58 5.29
N HIS A 594 -15.85 15.55 5.40
CA HIS A 594 -15.45 14.18 5.04
C HIS A 594 -15.27 13.99 3.53
N VAL A 595 -16.07 14.70 2.72
CA VAL A 595 -15.92 14.73 1.26
C VAL A 595 -14.61 15.40 0.83
N GLU A 596 -14.19 16.48 1.50
CA GLU A 596 -12.90 17.14 1.27
C GLU A 596 -11.70 16.21 1.55
N ASN A 597 -11.85 15.31 2.51
CA ASN A 597 -10.87 14.28 2.85
C ASN A 597 -10.99 13.00 1.97
N GLU A 598 -11.75 13.07 0.87
CA GLU A 598 -11.96 11.98 -0.08
C GLU A 598 -12.49 10.67 0.53
N VAL A 599 -13.31 10.75 1.59
CA VAL A 599 -13.96 9.56 2.18
C VAL A 599 -15.05 9.05 1.21
N PRO A 600 -14.91 7.86 0.58
CA PRO A 600 -15.79 7.43 -0.50
C PRO A 600 -17.26 7.37 -0.09
N GLU A 601 -17.55 6.86 1.11
CA GLU A 601 -18.91 6.79 1.66
C GLU A 601 -19.54 8.15 1.85
N ALA A 602 -18.77 9.13 2.32
CA ALA A 602 -19.28 10.49 2.51
C ALA A 602 -19.63 11.12 1.16
N ILE A 603 -18.81 10.86 0.14
CA ILE A 603 -19.06 11.28 -1.24
C ILE A 603 -20.34 10.60 -1.75
N THR A 604 -20.50 9.29 -1.56
CA THR A 604 -21.74 8.58 -1.93
C THR A 604 -22.95 9.14 -1.21
N HIS A 605 -22.87 9.36 0.11
CA HIS A 605 -23.99 9.92 0.87
C HIS A 605 -24.34 11.36 0.47
N LEU A 606 -23.35 12.17 0.08
CA LEU A 606 -23.60 13.49 -0.50
C LEU A 606 -24.29 13.36 -1.86
N GLY A 607 -23.89 12.39 -2.68
CA GLY A 607 -24.58 12.08 -3.94
C GLY A 607 -26.05 11.72 -3.72
N ILE A 608 -26.34 10.86 -2.73
CA ILE A 608 -27.71 10.49 -2.37
C ILE A 608 -28.48 11.70 -1.84
N ALA A 609 -27.85 12.56 -1.03
CA ALA A 609 -28.49 13.78 -0.55
C ALA A 609 -28.88 14.71 -1.71
N TYR A 610 -28.07 14.82 -2.77
CA TYR A 610 -28.43 15.56 -3.97
C TYR A 610 -29.53 14.88 -4.81
N SER A 611 -29.58 13.55 -4.92
CA SER A 611 -30.65 12.89 -5.67
C SER A 611 -32.00 12.91 -4.94
N GLU A 612 -31.98 12.93 -3.61
CA GLU A 612 -33.19 12.94 -2.79
C GLU A 612 -33.62 14.34 -2.35
N GLY A 613 -32.72 15.34 -2.41
CA GLY A 613 -32.98 16.69 -1.90
C GLY A 613 -32.93 16.79 -0.38
N ARG A 614 -32.01 16.07 0.29
CA ARG A 614 -31.83 16.09 1.75
C ARG A 614 -30.96 17.26 2.21
N PHE A 615 -31.02 17.60 3.50
CA PHE A 615 -30.24 18.68 4.13
C PHE A 615 -30.48 20.06 3.50
N GLY A 616 -31.71 20.33 3.07
CA GLY A 616 -32.07 21.57 2.35
C GLY A 616 -31.43 21.71 0.96
N LEU A 617 -30.83 20.65 0.40
CA LEU A 617 -30.25 20.68 -0.94
C LEU A 617 -31.34 20.63 -2.02
N VAL A 618 -31.17 21.44 -3.06
CA VAL A 618 -32.01 21.34 -4.28
C VAL A 618 -31.69 20.01 -4.98
N LYS A 619 -32.74 19.19 -5.16
CA LYS A 619 -32.64 17.90 -5.86
C LYS A 619 -32.00 18.07 -7.25
N SER A 620 -30.95 17.31 -7.52
CA SER A 620 -30.21 17.37 -8.77
C SER A 620 -29.49 16.06 -9.08
N ASP A 621 -30.10 15.24 -9.91
CA ASP A 621 -29.50 13.97 -10.38
C ASP A 621 -28.23 14.21 -11.20
N LYS A 622 -28.12 15.35 -11.89
CA LYS A 622 -26.90 15.74 -12.62
C LYS A 622 -25.72 15.98 -11.68
N LYS A 623 -25.95 16.64 -10.54
CA LYS A 623 -24.92 16.83 -9.51
C LYS A 623 -24.61 15.51 -8.83
N ALA A 624 -25.63 14.73 -8.48
CA ALA A 624 -25.47 13.40 -7.91
C ALA A 624 -24.60 12.50 -8.81
N ALA A 625 -24.85 12.45 -10.12
CA ALA A 625 -24.04 11.68 -11.07
C ALA A 625 -22.57 12.12 -11.14
N LYS A 626 -22.28 13.43 -11.01
CA LYS A 626 -20.89 13.91 -10.94
C LYS A 626 -20.20 13.43 -9.66
N ILE A 627 -20.91 13.46 -8.54
CA ILE A 627 -20.41 13.05 -7.23
C ILE A 627 -20.21 11.53 -7.18
N TYR A 628 -21.19 10.74 -7.65
CA TYR A 628 -21.06 9.29 -7.71
C TYR A 628 -19.91 8.83 -8.61
N ARG A 629 -19.63 9.52 -9.73
CA ARG A 629 -18.43 9.20 -10.54
C ARG A 629 -17.15 9.29 -9.72
N ARG A 630 -17.01 10.31 -8.87
CA ARG A 630 -15.86 10.43 -7.96
C ARG A 630 -15.82 9.30 -6.94
N ALA A 631 -16.96 8.92 -6.35
CA ALA A 631 -17.02 7.80 -5.42
C ALA A 631 -16.70 6.44 -6.09
N VAL A 632 -17.12 6.23 -7.35
CA VAL A 632 -16.79 5.05 -8.15
C VAL A 632 -15.29 4.97 -8.45
N GLU A 633 -14.63 6.09 -8.77
CA GLU A 633 -13.17 6.15 -8.94
C GLU A 633 -12.41 5.74 -7.68
N LEU A 634 -13.01 5.97 -6.50
CA LEU A 634 -12.45 5.56 -5.21
C LEU A 634 -12.87 4.14 -4.80
N GLY A 635 -13.68 3.45 -5.61
CA GLY A 635 -14.06 2.05 -5.42
C GLY A 635 -15.33 1.81 -4.60
N ASP A 636 -16.16 2.82 -4.33
CA ASP A 636 -17.39 2.63 -3.55
C ASP A 636 -18.48 1.86 -4.32
N VAL A 637 -18.83 0.67 -3.82
CA VAL A 637 -19.80 -0.24 -4.43
C VAL A 637 -21.22 0.32 -4.41
N THR A 638 -21.59 1.07 -3.37
CA THR A 638 -22.92 1.70 -3.30
C THR A 638 -23.06 2.77 -4.39
N ALA A 639 -22.01 3.56 -4.64
CA ALA A 639 -21.98 4.53 -5.72
C ALA A 639 -22.05 3.88 -7.11
N MET A 640 -21.44 2.71 -7.31
CA MET A 640 -21.56 1.96 -8.57
C MET A 640 -23.03 1.61 -8.85
N ASN A 641 -23.77 1.13 -7.84
CA ASN A 641 -25.20 0.86 -7.96
C ASN A 641 -26.01 2.13 -8.22
N CYS A 642 -25.79 3.19 -7.45
CA CYS A 642 -26.51 4.45 -7.62
C CYS A 642 -26.26 5.08 -8.99
N LEU A 643 -25.01 5.10 -9.46
CA LEU A 643 -24.67 5.63 -10.78
C LEU A 643 -25.19 4.74 -11.91
N GLY A 644 -25.17 3.41 -11.73
CA GLY A 644 -25.78 2.46 -12.65
C GLY A 644 -27.25 2.76 -12.87
N LEU A 645 -28.01 3.00 -11.79
CA LEU A 645 -29.42 3.35 -11.86
C LEU A 645 -29.67 4.68 -12.60
N LEU A 646 -28.80 5.68 -12.41
CA LEU A 646 -28.91 6.94 -13.15
C LEU A 646 -28.68 6.75 -14.66
N TYR A 647 -27.73 5.89 -15.06
CA TYR A 647 -27.52 5.56 -16.48
C TYR A 647 -28.64 4.71 -17.07
N GLU A 648 -29.23 3.80 -16.28
CA GLU A 648 -30.35 2.97 -16.68
C GLU A 648 -31.61 3.81 -16.97
N ASN A 649 -31.91 4.76 -16.08
CA ASN A 649 -33.09 5.63 -16.18
C ASN A 649 -32.87 6.89 -17.02
N GLY A 650 -31.62 7.25 -17.34
CA GLY A 650 -31.28 8.52 -17.97
C GLY A 650 -31.51 9.74 -17.07
N SER A 651 -31.45 9.57 -15.75
CA SER A 651 -31.69 10.63 -14.76
C SER A 651 -30.40 11.39 -14.47
N GLY A 652 -30.30 12.65 -14.92
CA GLY A 652 -29.11 13.49 -14.72
C GLY A 652 -27.91 13.14 -15.60
N VAL A 653 -27.97 12.03 -16.34
CA VAL A 653 -27.01 11.57 -17.35
C VAL A 653 -27.77 11.10 -18.60
N LYS A 654 -27.10 11.03 -19.75
CA LYS A 654 -27.70 10.41 -20.94
C LYS A 654 -27.93 8.92 -20.65
N LEU A 655 -29.14 8.44 -20.97
CA LEU A 655 -29.50 7.02 -20.86
C LEU A 655 -28.45 6.17 -21.60
N ASP A 656 -27.85 5.23 -20.89
CA ASP A 656 -26.77 4.37 -21.38
C ASP A 656 -26.76 3.05 -20.61
N LYS A 657 -27.62 2.12 -21.06
CA LYS A 657 -27.76 0.78 -20.45
C LYS A 657 -26.45 0.00 -20.42
N LYS A 658 -25.56 0.18 -21.41
CA LYS A 658 -24.24 -0.50 -21.43
C LYS A 658 -23.32 0.03 -20.33
N LYS A 659 -23.36 1.32 -20.01
CA LYS A 659 -22.63 1.85 -18.85
C LYS A 659 -23.23 1.37 -17.53
N ALA A 660 -24.56 1.30 -17.44
CA ALA A 660 -25.23 0.71 -16.29
C ALA A 660 -24.81 -0.75 -16.08
N GLU A 661 -24.82 -1.57 -17.14
CA GLU A 661 -24.36 -2.97 -17.13
C GLU A 661 -22.93 -3.09 -16.61
N ARG A 662 -22.00 -2.26 -17.11
CA ARG A 662 -20.60 -2.27 -16.65
C ARG A 662 -20.48 -1.94 -15.16
N LEU A 663 -21.19 -0.92 -14.69
CA LEU A 663 -21.17 -0.52 -13.28
C LEU A 663 -21.77 -1.60 -12.38
N TYR A 664 -22.91 -2.19 -12.77
CA TYR A 664 -23.52 -3.29 -12.03
C TYR A 664 -22.63 -4.54 -12.04
N ARG A 665 -21.96 -4.87 -13.16
CA ARG A 665 -21.01 -5.99 -13.22
C ARG A 665 -19.82 -5.76 -12.29
N MET A 666 -19.21 -4.57 -12.31
CA MET A 666 -18.12 -4.21 -11.39
C MET A 666 -18.50 -4.33 -9.89
N ALA A 667 -19.76 -4.03 -9.55
CA ALA A 667 -20.28 -4.18 -8.18
C ALA A 667 -20.70 -5.63 -7.86
N ALA A 668 -21.25 -6.35 -8.83
CA ALA A 668 -21.64 -7.76 -8.70
C ALA A 668 -20.43 -8.68 -8.54
N ASP A 669 -19.33 -8.40 -9.24
CA ASP A 669 -18.03 -9.08 -9.11
C ASP A 669 -17.43 -8.92 -7.71
N ARG A 670 -17.79 -7.83 -7.01
CA ARG A 670 -17.44 -7.59 -5.59
C ARG A 670 -18.42 -8.23 -4.61
N GLY A 671 -19.37 -9.02 -5.10
CA GLY A 671 -20.31 -9.77 -4.29
C GLY A 671 -21.55 -9.01 -3.83
N ASP A 672 -21.80 -7.78 -4.31
CA ASP A 672 -22.96 -7.01 -3.86
C ASP A 672 -24.29 -7.59 -4.38
N ALA A 673 -25.15 -8.04 -3.46
CA ALA A 673 -26.41 -8.69 -3.79
C ALA A 673 -27.38 -7.78 -4.55
N THR A 674 -27.36 -6.46 -4.28
CA THR A 674 -28.23 -5.49 -4.98
C THR A 674 -27.78 -5.34 -6.43
N ALA A 675 -26.47 -5.22 -6.66
CA ALA A 675 -25.86 -5.12 -7.98
C ALA A 675 -26.12 -6.38 -8.82
N GLN A 676 -25.98 -7.56 -8.22
CA GLN A 676 -26.28 -8.84 -8.88
C GLN A 676 -27.75 -8.90 -9.33
N CYS A 677 -28.70 -8.48 -8.49
CA CYS A 677 -30.12 -8.43 -8.86
C CYS A 677 -30.42 -7.39 -9.96
N ASN A 678 -29.81 -6.20 -9.88
CA ASN A 678 -29.99 -5.16 -10.90
C ASN A 678 -29.37 -5.56 -12.25
N LEU A 679 -28.20 -6.20 -12.24
CA LEU A 679 -27.56 -6.74 -13.44
C LEU A 679 -28.42 -7.84 -14.05
N ALA A 680 -28.94 -8.77 -13.24
CA ALA A 680 -29.84 -9.81 -13.70
C ALA A 680 -31.09 -9.24 -14.38
N PHE A 681 -31.70 -8.20 -13.78
CA PHE A 681 -32.85 -7.51 -14.35
C PHE A 681 -32.53 -6.85 -15.69
N LEU A 682 -31.38 -6.20 -15.80
CA LEU A 682 -30.93 -5.57 -17.04
C LEU A 682 -30.66 -6.60 -18.15
N LEU A 683 -29.98 -7.70 -17.83
CA LEU A 683 -29.68 -8.79 -18.76
C LEU A 683 -30.96 -9.50 -19.24
N ASP A 684 -31.94 -9.69 -18.35
CA ASP A 684 -33.24 -10.29 -18.68
C ASP A 684 -34.01 -9.42 -19.67
N ALA A 685 -33.92 -8.08 -19.53
CA ALA A 685 -34.49 -7.13 -20.49
C ALA A 685 -33.75 -7.09 -21.83
N GLU A 686 -32.54 -7.63 -21.92
CA GLU A 686 -31.75 -7.81 -23.14
C GLU A 686 -31.85 -9.24 -23.71
N GLU A 687 -32.81 -10.04 -23.23
CA GLU A 687 -33.05 -11.44 -23.65
C GLU A 687 -31.87 -12.40 -23.34
N LYS A 688 -30.94 -12.01 -22.47
CA LYS A 688 -29.83 -12.85 -21.99
C LYS A 688 -30.25 -13.68 -20.77
N HIS A 689 -31.31 -14.46 -20.93
CA HIS A 689 -32.01 -15.11 -19.81
C HIS A 689 -31.15 -16.11 -19.02
N GLU A 690 -30.24 -16.85 -19.65
CA GLU A 690 -29.34 -17.79 -18.94
C GLU A 690 -28.34 -17.06 -18.04
N GLU A 691 -27.76 -15.95 -18.51
CA GLU A 691 -26.83 -15.15 -17.71
C GLU A 691 -27.59 -14.44 -16.57
N ALA A 692 -28.76 -13.89 -16.86
CA ALA A 692 -29.64 -13.29 -15.85
C ALA A 692 -30.04 -14.30 -14.76
N PHE A 693 -30.37 -15.53 -15.14
CA PHE A 693 -30.71 -16.61 -14.20
C PHE A 693 -29.58 -16.86 -13.19
N ARG A 694 -28.33 -16.89 -13.65
CA ARG A 694 -27.15 -17.07 -12.77
C ARG A 694 -27.02 -15.92 -11.76
N TYR A 695 -27.15 -14.67 -12.20
CA TYR A 695 -27.05 -13.53 -11.29
C TYR A 695 -28.22 -13.42 -10.31
N TYR A 696 -29.44 -13.82 -10.73
CA TYR A 696 -30.57 -13.95 -9.81
C TYR A 696 -30.31 -15.01 -8.74
N ALA A 697 -29.75 -16.17 -9.10
CA ALA A 697 -29.36 -17.21 -8.15
C ALA A 697 -28.32 -16.70 -7.13
N LEU A 698 -27.26 -16.04 -7.60
CA LEU A 698 -26.20 -15.50 -6.72
C LEU A 698 -26.75 -14.50 -5.69
N SER A 699 -27.68 -13.65 -6.08
CA SER A 699 -28.30 -12.65 -5.20
C SER A 699 -29.33 -13.29 -4.25
N ALA A 700 -30.10 -14.28 -4.72
CA ALA A 700 -31.06 -15.04 -3.92
C ALA A 700 -30.38 -15.91 -2.85
N ASP A 701 -29.22 -16.50 -3.16
CA ASP A 701 -28.40 -17.26 -2.21
C ASP A 701 -27.90 -16.39 -1.05
N GLN A 702 -27.63 -15.11 -1.30
CA GLN A 702 -27.31 -14.13 -0.26
C GLN A 702 -28.55 -13.68 0.54
N GLY A 703 -29.73 -14.15 0.16
CA GLY A 703 -30.99 -13.85 0.83
C GLY A 703 -31.63 -12.53 0.42
N TYR A 704 -31.24 -11.92 -0.71
CA TYR A 704 -31.85 -10.67 -1.16
C TYR A 704 -33.27 -10.90 -1.67
N THR A 705 -34.26 -10.32 -0.98
CA THR A 705 -35.67 -10.68 -1.12
C THR A 705 -36.24 -10.43 -2.52
N ARG A 706 -35.81 -9.35 -3.17
CA ARG A 706 -36.23 -9.05 -4.55
C ARG A 706 -35.68 -10.09 -5.54
N ALA A 707 -34.45 -10.58 -5.32
CA ALA A 707 -33.86 -11.62 -6.15
C ALA A 707 -34.51 -12.99 -5.90
N GLU A 708 -34.79 -13.36 -4.64
CA GLU A 708 -35.51 -14.60 -4.31
C GLU A 708 -36.85 -14.68 -5.06
N HIS A 709 -37.63 -13.59 -5.07
CA HIS A 709 -38.86 -13.51 -5.85
C HIS A 709 -38.61 -13.63 -7.36
N ASN A 710 -37.68 -12.84 -7.91
CA ASN A 710 -37.44 -12.83 -9.36
C ASN A 710 -36.92 -14.18 -9.85
N PHE A 711 -36.10 -14.86 -9.04
CA PHE A 711 -35.60 -16.20 -9.30
C PHE A 711 -36.74 -17.23 -9.29
N GLY A 712 -37.66 -17.15 -8.32
CA GLY A 712 -38.90 -17.94 -8.32
C GLY A 712 -39.72 -17.74 -9.60
N CYS A 713 -39.88 -16.49 -10.07
CA CYS A 713 -40.56 -16.21 -11.34
C CYS A 713 -39.88 -16.85 -12.55
N ARG A 714 -38.54 -16.96 -12.56
CA ARG A 714 -37.81 -17.60 -13.67
C ARG A 714 -38.16 -19.07 -13.79
N TYR A 715 -38.26 -19.78 -12.66
CA TYR A 715 -38.70 -21.17 -12.61
C TYR A 715 -40.17 -21.39 -12.99
N VAL A 716 -41.08 -20.44 -12.70
CA VAL A 716 -42.48 -20.52 -13.15
C VAL A 716 -42.58 -20.40 -14.67
N ASN A 717 -41.79 -19.48 -15.25
CA ASN A 717 -41.89 -19.15 -16.67
C ASN A 717 -40.98 -20.00 -17.56
N GLY A 718 -40.06 -20.80 -16.99
CA GLY A 718 -39.05 -21.53 -17.75
C GLY A 718 -38.08 -20.59 -18.50
N THR A 719 -37.73 -19.45 -17.90
CA THR A 719 -36.90 -18.42 -18.54
C THR A 719 -35.46 -18.53 -18.05
N GLY A 720 -34.56 -19.01 -18.91
CA GLY A 720 -33.16 -19.32 -18.56
C GLY A 720 -32.96 -20.67 -17.83
N THR A 721 -34.03 -21.45 -17.66
CA THR A 721 -34.06 -22.79 -17.05
C THR A 721 -35.33 -23.52 -17.50
N GLU A 722 -35.43 -24.83 -17.25
CA GLU A 722 -36.70 -25.56 -17.36
C GLU A 722 -37.70 -25.13 -16.28
N VAL A 723 -39.00 -25.29 -16.57
CA VAL A 723 -40.08 -25.00 -15.62
C VAL A 723 -40.00 -25.94 -14.42
N ASP A 724 -39.91 -25.38 -13.21
CA ASP A 724 -39.82 -26.14 -11.97
C ASP A 724 -40.65 -25.45 -10.88
N LEU A 725 -41.92 -25.84 -10.78
CA LEU A 725 -42.86 -25.21 -9.84
C LEU A 725 -42.52 -25.50 -8.37
N GLY A 726 -41.82 -26.60 -8.09
CA GLY A 726 -41.36 -26.95 -6.75
C GLY A 726 -40.27 -25.98 -6.26
N LYS A 727 -39.25 -25.73 -7.10
CA LYS A 727 -38.24 -24.72 -6.81
C LYS A 727 -38.81 -23.31 -6.80
N ALA A 728 -39.74 -22.99 -7.70
CA ALA A 728 -40.43 -21.70 -7.69
C ALA A 728 -41.14 -21.44 -6.35
N ARG A 729 -41.89 -22.43 -5.86
CA ARG A 729 -42.56 -22.37 -4.55
C ARG A 729 -41.55 -22.17 -3.42
N TYR A 730 -40.47 -22.95 -3.37
CA TYR A 730 -39.42 -22.80 -2.35
C TYR A 730 -38.85 -21.36 -2.26
N TRP A 731 -38.53 -20.76 -3.41
CA TRP A 731 -38.00 -19.40 -3.44
C TRP A 731 -39.03 -18.34 -3.08
N PHE A 732 -40.29 -18.52 -3.50
CA PHE A 732 -41.36 -17.62 -3.09
C PHE A 732 -41.69 -17.73 -1.60
N GLU A 733 -41.67 -18.92 -1.00
CA GLU A 733 -41.87 -19.12 0.44
C GLU A 733 -40.81 -18.38 1.26
N ARG A 734 -39.54 -18.44 0.85
CA ARG A 734 -38.45 -17.68 1.49
C ARG A 734 -38.67 -16.17 1.42
N ALA A 735 -39.05 -15.64 0.25
CA ALA A 735 -39.32 -14.22 0.09
C ALA A 735 -40.60 -13.78 0.83
N ALA A 736 -41.63 -14.63 0.86
CA ALA A 736 -42.89 -14.40 1.57
C ALA A 736 -42.70 -14.41 3.08
N ALA A 737 -41.85 -15.29 3.62
CA ALA A 737 -41.47 -15.31 5.04
C ALA A 737 -40.84 -13.98 5.50
N LYS A 738 -40.21 -13.25 4.58
CA LYS A 738 -39.67 -11.89 4.80
C LYS A 738 -40.70 -10.78 4.55
N GLY A 739 -41.97 -11.12 4.34
CA GLY A 739 -43.08 -10.17 4.13
C GLY A 739 -43.18 -9.58 2.72
N TYR A 740 -42.49 -10.14 1.72
CA TYR A 740 -42.52 -9.59 0.36
C TYR A 740 -43.85 -9.87 -0.34
N GLN A 741 -44.65 -8.81 -0.50
CA GLN A 741 -46.03 -8.88 -0.99
C GLN A 741 -46.17 -9.52 -2.39
N LEU A 742 -45.19 -9.30 -3.29
CA LEU A 742 -45.23 -9.91 -4.61
C LEU A 742 -45.02 -11.43 -4.55
N ALA A 743 -44.19 -11.92 -3.62
CA ALA A 743 -43.98 -13.35 -3.42
C ALA A 743 -45.21 -14.03 -2.81
N ILE A 744 -45.88 -13.38 -1.84
CA ILE A 744 -47.14 -13.88 -1.27
C ILE A 744 -48.20 -14.04 -2.37
N LYS A 745 -48.33 -13.03 -3.24
CA LYS A 745 -49.24 -13.10 -4.40
C LYS A 745 -48.84 -14.18 -5.40
N ALA A 746 -47.55 -14.39 -5.61
CA ALA A 746 -47.04 -15.43 -6.51
C ALA A 746 -47.32 -16.84 -5.96
N LEU A 747 -47.18 -17.06 -4.65
CA LEU A 747 -47.57 -18.31 -3.98
C LEU A 747 -49.07 -18.59 -4.14
N ALA A 748 -49.92 -17.61 -3.84
CA ALA A 748 -51.36 -17.77 -4.00
C ALA A 748 -51.77 -18.12 -5.44
N ARG A 749 -51.04 -17.60 -6.45
CA ARG A 749 -51.26 -17.96 -7.86
C ARG A 749 -50.78 -19.37 -8.20
N LEU A 750 -49.72 -19.87 -7.54
CA LEU A 750 -49.26 -21.25 -7.71
C LEU A 750 -50.22 -22.22 -7.03
N ASP A 751 -50.74 -21.88 -5.85
CA ASP A 751 -51.75 -22.66 -5.13
C ASP A 751 -53.07 -22.75 -5.90
N ALA A 752 -53.47 -21.67 -6.59
CA ALA A 752 -54.66 -21.67 -7.44
C ALA A 752 -54.49 -22.44 -8.77
N ARG A 753 -53.26 -22.86 -9.12
CA ARG A 753 -52.93 -23.61 -10.34
C ARG A 753 -52.63 -25.09 -10.07
N ALA A 754 -52.44 -25.47 -8.81
CA ALA A 754 -52.30 -26.85 -8.35
C ALA A 754 -53.68 -27.44 -8.07
#